data_AF-A0A5M3W7X1-F1
#
_entry.id   AF-A0A5M3W7X1-F1
#
_cell.length_a   1.000
_cell.length_b   1.000
_cell.length_c   1.000
_cell.angle_alpha   90.00
_cell.angle_beta   90.00
_cell.angle_gamma   90.00
#
_symmetry.space_group_name_H-M   'P 1'
#
loop_
_entity.id
_entity.type
_entity.pdbx_description
1 polymer ?
#
loop_
_entity_poly.entity_id
_entity_poly.type
_entity_poly.pdbx_seq_one_letter_code
_entity_poly.pdbx_strand_id
1 'polypeptide(L)'
;MSLRRHFQVHLRRVLAVLSSLLLVAAFLTAQAANAATVDVNAWYVLVNRTSGKALDVYNLSTADGGRITQWTRNNGNQQQWQFVDSGGGYYRVKSRHSGKVLDVQNASTANGGAVIQWTDGNGTNQQWRLTDSSGGYVRLINRNSNKALEVQNASTADGANIVQYDDWGGNNQQWQFVQVGGGNPSPTPTPSPGGNYTNPVVWQDFADGDIIRVGDAYYYSASTMHYSPGAPILRSYNLADWEYAGHSVPRLDFNSNAYDLNGGRAYVKGIWASTLNYRPSNSTYYWMGCVEFNRTYVYTASAVDGTWTKRSQINNCYYDAGLLIDTNDTMYVAYGNSTISVAQLSADGLSQVRAQQVFQTPSSVGTLEGARFYKRGNYYYIWLTRPANGQYVLRSTSPWGPYEMRQVLLNMPGPISGGGVPHQGGLVQTQAGDWYYMSFVDAYPGGRVPALAPITWAGDWPAVQTVNGGWGVNYPRPNIQTNRTVASMIGPDTFTAGSLGHRWEWNHNPDTSRFSTGNGLRLQTATVTNDLYNARNTLTHRIQGPSSTATIELDYAQLANGDRAGLAMLRDQSAWVGVRRDNGTTRVVMTSGLTMNSSWATTGTGAEQAGANISGGRIWLRVNADIRPGSGRQARFSYSTDGSNFISLGPAFTLNNAWQFFMGYRFGIFNYATQALGGAVTVRRFDLTTP
;
A
#
# COMPACT_ATOMS: atom_id res chain seq x y z
N MET A 1 2.90 -84.23 -4.78
CA MET A 1 4.11 -83.88 -4.00
C MET A 1 4.02 -84.11 -2.48
N SER A 2 2.98 -84.77 -1.95
CA SER A 2 2.92 -85.56 -0.69
C SER A 2 4.10 -85.43 0.32
N LEU A 3 3.96 -85.11 1.61
CA LEU A 3 3.29 -85.89 2.68
C LEU A 3 3.52 -85.12 4.01
N ARG A 4 2.47 -84.83 4.82
CA ARG A 4 2.10 -85.50 6.11
C ARG A 4 2.94 -85.08 7.34
N ARG A 5 2.45 -84.96 8.59
CA ARG A 5 1.25 -85.42 9.36
C ARG A 5 1.27 -84.60 10.68
N HIS A 6 0.20 -83.93 11.13
CA HIS A 6 -0.93 -84.40 11.98
C HIS A 6 -0.57 -84.97 13.37
N PHE A 7 -1.10 -84.34 14.44
CA PHE A 7 -1.81 -84.89 15.63
C PHE A 7 -2.25 -83.69 16.51
N GLN A 8 -3.55 -83.32 16.62
CA GLN A 8 -4.60 -83.75 17.61
C GLN A 8 -4.16 -83.65 19.10
N VAL A 9 -4.88 -83.16 20.13
CA VAL A 9 -6.32 -82.83 20.36
C VAL A 9 -6.50 -82.22 21.78
N HIS A 10 -7.44 -81.25 21.95
CA HIS A 10 -8.32 -80.86 23.11
C HIS A 10 -7.75 -80.60 24.54
N LEU A 11 -8.29 -79.75 25.47
CA LEU A 11 -9.55 -79.00 25.64
C LEU A 11 -9.45 -78.03 26.86
N ARG A 12 -10.13 -76.86 26.79
CA ARG A 12 -10.70 -75.98 27.88
C ARG A 12 -9.73 -75.32 28.89
N ARG A 13 -9.82 -74.04 29.30
CA ARG A 13 -10.94 -73.08 29.37
C ARG A 13 -10.43 -71.67 29.79
N VAL A 14 -11.15 -70.64 29.32
CA VAL A 14 -11.29 -69.24 29.85
C VAL A 14 -10.35 -68.13 29.33
N LEU A 15 -11.02 -67.03 28.93
CA LEU A 15 -10.64 -65.76 28.32
C LEU A 15 -9.46 -65.00 28.95
N ALA A 16 -8.61 -64.38 28.13
CA ALA A 16 -8.69 -62.94 27.80
C ALA A 16 -7.47 -62.51 26.95
N VAL A 17 -7.74 -61.61 26.00
CA VAL A 17 -6.81 -61.05 25.02
C VAL A 17 -5.65 -60.31 25.69
N LEU A 18 -4.41 -60.62 25.33
CA LEU A 18 -3.24 -59.72 25.44
C LEU A 18 -2.25 -60.06 24.31
N SER A 19 -2.49 -59.45 23.15
CA SER A 19 -1.58 -59.50 22.01
C SER A 19 -0.39 -58.57 22.30
N SER A 20 0.78 -59.16 22.50
CA SER A 20 2.06 -58.47 22.62
C SER A 20 2.37 -57.65 21.37
N LEU A 21 2.25 -56.31 21.49
CA LEU A 21 2.87 -55.36 20.57
C LEU A 21 4.40 -55.42 20.74
N LEU A 22 5.12 -55.82 19.70
CA LEU A 22 6.51 -55.40 19.53
C LEU A 22 6.50 -53.89 19.24
N LEU A 23 6.80 -53.07 20.26
CA LEU A 23 7.20 -51.69 20.06
C LEU A 23 8.61 -51.68 19.46
N VAL A 24 8.72 -51.37 18.17
CA VAL A 24 9.96 -50.82 17.62
C VAL A 24 9.99 -49.36 18.06
N ALA A 25 10.71 -49.09 19.15
CA ALA A 25 11.06 -47.73 19.53
C ALA A 25 12.05 -47.18 18.50
N ALA A 26 11.54 -46.43 17.52
CA ALA A 26 12.37 -45.54 16.73
C ALA A 26 12.87 -44.43 17.67
N PHE A 27 14.14 -44.50 18.06
CA PHE A 27 14.82 -43.40 18.71
C PHE A 27 14.88 -42.23 17.73
N LEU A 28 13.91 -41.32 17.84
CA LEU A 28 14.05 -39.95 17.34
C LEU A 28 15.12 -39.29 18.19
N THR A 29 16.35 -39.27 17.70
CA THR A 29 17.36 -38.34 18.22
C THR A 29 16.82 -36.93 17.99
N ALA A 30 16.43 -36.25 19.08
CA ALA A 30 16.13 -34.82 19.03
C ALA A 30 17.36 -34.10 18.48
N GLN A 31 17.24 -33.58 17.26
CA GLN A 31 18.27 -32.80 16.62
C GLN A 31 18.53 -31.56 17.50
N ALA A 32 19.77 -31.38 17.95
CA ALA A 32 20.15 -30.19 18.72
C ALA A 32 19.83 -28.95 17.87
N ALA A 33 18.98 -28.06 18.41
CA ALA A 33 18.69 -26.78 17.78
C ALA A 33 19.99 -25.98 17.64
N ASN A 34 20.21 -25.38 16.48
CA ASN A 34 21.32 -24.45 16.29
C ASN A 34 21.18 -23.29 17.29
N ALA A 35 22.31 -22.85 17.84
CA ALA A 35 22.35 -21.71 18.74
C ALA A 35 22.12 -20.42 17.97
N ALA A 36 21.32 -19.50 18.54
CA ALA A 36 21.21 -18.14 18.01
C ALA A 36 22.60 -17.49 17.96
N THR A 37 23.01 -16.96 16.81
CA THR A 37 24.31 -16.28 16.68
C THR A 37 24.19 -14.81 17.08
N VAL A 38 25.07 -14.35 17.97
CA VAL A 38 25.16 -12.95 18.44
C VAL A 38 26.51 -12.35 18.07
N ASP A 39 26.54 -11.06 17.73
CA ASP A 39 27.78 -10.29 17.57
C ASP A 39 28.28 -9.87 18.95
N VAL A 40 29.37 -10.48 19.40
CA VAL A 40 29.97 -10.21 20.73
C VAL A 40 30.54 -8.79 20.85
N ASN A 41 30.73 -8.06 19.76
CA ASN A 41 31.18 -6.67 19.77
C ASN A 41 30.03 -5.67 19.86
N ALA A 42 28.79 -6.15 19.79
CA ALA A 42 27.59 -5.33 19.75
C ALA A 42 26.90 -5.20 21.11
N TRP A 43 26.16 -4.10 21.26
CA TRP A 43 25.23 -3.89 22.37
C TRP A 43 23.81 -4.22 21.91
N TYR A 44 22.98 -4.79 22.79
CA TYR A 44 21.62 -5.23 22.49
C TYR A 44 20.62 -4.77 23.56
N VAL A 45 19.39 -4.48 23.15
CA VAL A 45 18.23 -4.41 24.02
C VAL A 45 17.49 -5.75 23.93
N LEU A 46 17.25 -6.41 25.06
CA LEU A 46 16.54 -7.69 25.12
C LEU A 46 15.06 -7.43 25.39
N VAL A 47 14.18 -7.65 24.41
CA VAL A 47 12.75 -7.33 24.50
C VAL A 47 11.92 -8.60 24.71
N ASN A 48 11.14 -8.66 25.78
CA ASN A 48 10.32 -9.83 26.09
C ASN A 48 9.15 -9.98 25.11
N ARG A 49 8.88 -11.20 24.65
CA ARG A 49 7.81 -11.50 23.67
C ARG A 49 6.41 -11.26 24.23
N THR A 50 6.16 -11.54 25.51
CA THR A 50 4.83 -11.35 26.12
C THR A 50 4.51 -9.87 26.32
N SER A 51 5.45 -9.10 26.87
CA SER A 51 5.17 -7.73 27.35
C SER A 51 5.60 -6.62 26.40
N GLY A 52 6.49 -6.92 25.43
CA GLY A 52 7.14 -5.91 24.58
C GLY A 52 8.13 -5.00 25.33
N LYS A 53 8.44 -5.30 26.60
CA LYS A 53 9.31 -4.51 27.48
C LYS A 53 10.75 -4.99 27.44
N ALA A 54 11.68 -4.11 27.77
CA ALA A 54 13.11 -4.38 27.74
C ALA A 54 13.63 -4.94 29.07
N LEU A 55 14.61 -5.82 29.01
CA LEU A 55 15.43 -6.24 30.15
C LEU A 55 16.21 -5.04 30.68
N ASP A 56 16.07 -4.74 31.97
CA ASP A 56 16.47 -3.47 32.57
C ASP A 56 17.14 -3.69 33.93
N VAL A 57 18.24 -2.98 34.18
CA VAL A 57 18.86 -2.88 35.51
C VAL A 57 18.06 -1.91 36.38
N TYR A 58 17.32 -2.48 37.34
CA TYR A 58 16.39 -1.72 38.16
C TYR A 58 17.07 -0.57 38.92
N ASN A 59 16.42 0.60 38.87
CA ASN A 59 16.85 1.82 39.55
C ASN A 59 18.30 2.25 39.24
N LEU A 60 18.79 1.94 38.03
CA LEU A 60 20.13 2.30 37.57
C LEU A 60 21.25 1.82 38.51
N SER A 61 21.03 0.70 39.22
CA SER A 61 22.02 0.17 40.16
C SER A 61 23.33 -0.20 39.47
N THR A 62 24.45 0.06 40.13
CA THR A 62 25.79 -0.39 39.70
C THR A 62 26.42 -1.37 40.69
N ALA A 63 25.72 -1.75 41.77
CA ALA A 63 26.19 -2.67 42.80
C ALA A 63 25.97 -4.14 42.45
N ASP A 64 26.77 -5.03 43.06
CA ASP A 64 26.50 -6.47 43.09
C ASP A 64 25.16 -6.72 43.80
N GLY A 65 24.37 -7.66 43.27
CA GLY A 65 23.01 -7.89 43.79
C GLY A 65 21.95 -6.96 43.21
N GLY A 66 22.31 -6.06 42.30
CA GLY A 66 21.33 -5.19 41.61
C GLY A 66 20.28 -6.02 40.88
N ARG A 67 19.00 -5.74 41.16
CA ARG A 67 17.87 -6.49 40.60
C ARG A 67 17.74 -6.28 39.09
N ILE A 68 17.49 -7.34 38.35
CA ILE A 68 17.11 -7.27 36.93
C ILE A 68 15.58 -7.34 36.82
N THR A 69 15.02 -6.42 36.05
CA THR A 69 13.58 -6.28 35.83
C THR A 69 13.27 -6.19 34.34
N GLN A 70 11.99 -6.17 33.98
CA GLN A 70 11.59 -5.54 32.73
C GLN A 70 11.11 -4.11 32.96
N TRP A 71 11.28 -3.26 31.96
CA TRP A 71 10.74 -1.89 31.95
C TRP A 71 10.38 -1.46 30.53
N THR A 72 9.47 -0.49 30.41
CA THR A 72 9.15 0.20 29.16
C THR A 72 10.44 0.63 28.46
N ARG A 73 10.57 0.25 27.19
CA ARG A 73 11.80 0.45 26.41
C ARG A 73 12.08 1.94 26.24
N ASN A 74 13.25 2.38 26.71
CA ASN A 74 13.76 3.74 26.59
C ASN A 74 15.15 3.81 25.94
N ASN A 75 15.76 2.64 25.62
CA ASN A 75 17.11 2.51 25.05
C ASN A 75 18.23 3.15 25.89
N GLY A 76 18.00 3.46 27.17
CA GLY A 76 19.04 3.92 28.09
C GLY A 76 20.08 2.83 28.36
N ASN A 77 21.26 3.21 28.84
CA ASN A 77 22.39 2.28 29.06
C ASN A 77 22.03 1.09 29.97
N GLN A 78 21.10 1.25 30.90
CA GLN A 78 20.60 0.21 31.79
C GLN A 78 19.78 -0.89 31.09
N GLN A 79 19.36 -0.65 29.84
CA GLN A 79 18.64 -1.61 28.98
C GLN A 79 19.53 -2.24 27.91
N GLN A 80 20.83 -1.96 27.93
CA GLN A 80 21.76 -2.39 26.90
C GLN A 80 22.74 -3.44 27.42
N TRP A 81 22.91 -4.51 26.65
CA TRP A 81 23.58 -5.72 27.06
C TRP A 81 24.53 -6.20 25.95
N GLN A 82 25.74 -6.61 26.29
CA GLN A 82 26.72 -7.19 25.37
C GLN A 82 26.92 -8.66 25.73
N PHE A 83 26.98 -9.53 24.72
CA PHE A 83 27.31 -10.94 24.93
C PHE A 83 28.83 -11.13 24.95
N VAL A 84 29.35 -11.76 26.00
CA VAL A 84 30.77 -12.06 26.16
C VAL A 84 30.96 -13.58 26.11
N ASP A 85 31.73 -14.05 25.14
CA ASP A 85 31.97 -15.49 24.97
C ASP A 85 32.60 -16.11 26.23
N SER A 86 32.13 -17.31 26.56
CA SER A 86 32.59 -18.13 27.69
C SER A 86 33.02 -19.53 27.24
N GLY A 87 33.02 -19.79 25.92
CA GLY A 87 33.39 -21.05 25.31
C GLY A 87 32.27 -22.09 25.31
N GLY A 88 32.31 -23.00 24.34
CA GLY A 88 31.36 -24.12 24.24
C GLY A 88 29.90 -23.70 23.96
N GLY A 89 29.69 -22.54 23.34
CA GLY A 89 28.36 -22.02 22.99
C GLY A 89 27.63 -21.28 24.13
N TYR A 90 28.35 -20.91 25.19
CA TYR A 90 27.82 -20.17 26.33
C TYR A 90 28.36 -18.73 26.39
N TYR A 91 27.51 -17.82 26.83
CA TYR A 91 27.81 -16.39 26.93
C TYR A 91 27.51 -15.86 28.33
N ARG A 92 28.29 -14.89 28.77
CA ARG A 92 27.88 -13.94 29.81
C ARG A 92 27.14 -12.78 29.15
N VAL A 93 26.14 -12.22 29.83
CA VAL A 93 25.35 -11.09 29.32
C VAL A 93 25.67 -9.85 30.15
N LYS A 94 26.54 -8.99 29.62
CA LYS A 94 27.17 -7.86 30.30
C LYS A 94 26.35 -6.58 30.14
N SER A 95 26.01 -5.91 31.23
CA SER A 95 25.32 -4.61 31.22
C SER A 95 26.24 -3.49 30.74
N ARG A 96 25.74 -2.61 29.86
CA ARG A 96 26.43 -1.38 29.44
C ARG A 96 26.54 -0.38 30.57
N HIS A 97 25.55 -0.37 31.47
CA HIS A 97 25.45 0.59 32.55
C HIS A 97 26.49 0.38 33.65
N SER A 98 26.70 -0.87 34.07
CA SER A 98 27.55 -1.21 35.21
C SER A 98 28.81 -2.01 34.87
N GLY A 99 28.88 -2.58 33.67
CA GLY A 99 29.92 -3.53 33.28
C GLY A 99 29.82 -4.92 33.93
N LYS A 100 28.79 -5.17 34.76
CA LYS A 100 28.51 -6.46 35.43
C LYS A 100 27.70 -7.39 34.52
N VAL A 101 27.57 -8.66 34.89
CA VAL A 101 26.88 -9.69 34.07
C VAL A 101 25.62 -10.22 34.73
N LEU A 102 24.68 -10.74 33.93
CA LEU A 102 23.54 -11.50 34.45
C LEU A 102 24.00 -12.72 35.24
N ASP A 103 23.49 -12.84 36.46
CA ASP A 103 23.86 -13.85 37.43
C ASP A 103 22.61 -14.45 38.06
N VAL A 104 22.52 -15.79 38.07
CA VAL A 104 21.51 -16.48 38.90
C VAL A 104 22.00 -16.48 40.34
N GLN A 105 21.29 -15.73 41.19
CA GLN A 105 21.70 -15.47 42.57
C GLN A 105 21.98 -16.77 43.34
N ASN A 106 23.12 -16.80 44.03
CA ASN A 106 23.61 -17.95 44.82
C ASN A 106 23.74 -19.25 43.99
N ALA A 107 23.90 -19.16 42.67
CA ALA A 107 23.91 -20.30 41.76
C ALA A 107 22.71 -21.24 41.94
N SER A 108 21.54 -20.69 42.30
CA SER A 108 20.32 -21.46 42.53
C SER A 108 19.99 -22.35 41.32
N THR A 109 19.39 -23.51 41.58
CA THR A 109 18.80 -24.40 40.57
C THR A 109 17.29 -24.50 40.72
N ALA A 110 16.68 -23.71 41.60
CA ALA A 110 15.24 -23.69 41.81
C ALA A 110 14.53 -22.78 40.79
N ASN A 111 13.29 -23.13 40.44
CA ASN A 111 12.37 -22.26 39.73
C ASN A 111 12.08 -21.01 40.58
N GLY A 112 12.04 -19.84 39.93
CA GLY A 112 11.89 -18.56 40.61
C GLY A 112 13.18 -18.02 41.24
N GLY A 113 14.33 -18.68 41.05
CA GLY A 113 15.63 -18.13 41.42
C GLY A 113 15.85 -16.78 40.76
N ALA A 114 16.18 -15.75 41.54
CA ALA A 114 16.31 -14.38 41.05
C ALA A 114 17.50 -14.24 40.10
N VAL A 115 17.31 -13.48 39.03
CA VAL A 115 18.40 -13.03 38.16
C VAL A 115 18.77 -11.60 38.54
N ILE A 116 20.03 -11.42 38.88
CA ILE A 116 20.63 -10.16 39.34
C ILE A 116 21.79 -9.80 38.42
N GLN A 117 22.37 -8.61 38.60
CA GLN A 117 23.72 -8.35 38.11
C GLN A 117 24.76 -8.68 39.19
N TRP A 118 25.91 -9.22 38.76
CA TRP A 118 27.05 -9.46 39.65
C TRP A 118 28.36 -9.25 38.91
N THR A 119 29.43 -9.01 39.67
CA THR A 119 30.81 -8.96 39.20
C THR A 119 31.11 -10.20 38.35
N ASP A 120 31.72 -9.97 37.19
CA ASP A 120 32.02 -11.00 36.22
C ASP A 120 33.11 -11.95 36.74
N GLY A 121 32.69 -13.14 37.17
CA GLY A 121 33.58 -14.22 37.61
C GLY A 121 33.61 -15.39 36.63
N ASN A 122 32.86 -15.30 35.53
CA ASN A 122 32.67 -16.37 34.55
C ASN A 122 32.22 -17.71 35.15
N GLY A 123 31.47 -17.68 36.25
CA GLY A 123 30.87 -18.87 36.88
C GLY A 123 29.76 -19.47 36.00
N THR A 124 29.46 -20.77 36.18
CA THR A 124 28.41 -21.45 35.40
C THR A 124 27.01 -20.85 35.60
N ASN A 125 26.76 -20.22 36.74
CA ASN A 125 25.52 -19.48 37.03
C ASN A 125 25.42 -18.13 36.28
N GLN A 126 26.51 -17.65 35.68
CA GLN A 126 26.57 -16.44 34.84
C GLN A 126 26.57 -16.74 33.34
N GLN A 127 26.58 -18.03 32.98
CA GLN A 127 26.72 -18.49 31.60
C GLN A 127 25.37 -18.94 31.04
N TRP A 128 25.06 -18.46 29.85
CA TRP A 128 23.78 -18.67 29.18
C TRP A 128 24.03 -19.18 27.77
N ARG A 129 23.43 -20.32 27.39
CA ARG A 129 23.32 -20.70 25.98
C ARG A 129 22.10 -20.03 25.37
N LEU A 130 22.19 -19.73 24.09
CA LEU A 130 21.10 -19.13 23.33
C LEU A 130 20.37 -20.24 22.58
N THR A 131 19.07 -20.38 22.81
CA THR A 131 18.23 -21.39 22.15
C THR A 131 17.15 -20.72 21.33
N ASP A 132 17.12 -20.99 20.03
CA ASP A 132 16.15 -20.39 19.11
C ASP A 132 14.69 -20.73 19.48
N SER A 133 13.81 -19.79 19.19
CA SER A 133 12.35 -19.91 19.25
C SER A 133 11.75 -19.29 17.99
N SER A 134 10.54 -19.71 17.61
CA SER A 134 9.92 -19.25 16.36
C SER A 134 9.72 -17.73 16.33
N GLY A 135 9.86 -17.11 15.15
CA GLY A 135 9.64 -15.67 14.97
C GLY A 135 10.79 -14.76 15.39
N GLY A 136 12.02 -15.28 15.45
CA GLY A 136 13.22 -14.48 15.76
C GLY A 136 13.43 -14.20 17.24
N TYR A 137 12.74 -14.95 18.11
CA TYR A 137 12.92 -14.87 19.56
C TYR A 137 13.91 -15.93 20.05
N VAL A 138 14.57 -15.64 21.15
CA VAL A 138 15.62 -16.47 21.74
C VAL A 138 15.30 -16.71 23.22
N ARG A 139 15.52 -17.93 23.68
CA ARG A 139 15.55 -18.27 25.10
C ARG A 139 16.99 -18.29 25.58
N LEU A 140 17.28 -17.67 26.72
CA LEU A 140 18.58 -17.75 27.37
C LEU A 140 18.51 -18.86 28.40
N ILE A 141 19.26 -19.95 28.21
CA ILE A 141 19.26 -21.11 29.10
C ILE A 141 20.53 -21.13 29.93
N ASN A 142 20.39 -21.05 31.25
CA ASN A 142 21.51 -21.01 32.17
C ASN A 142 22.29 -22.34 32.17
N ARG A 143 23.62 -22.28 32.17
CA ARG A 143 24.49 -23.46 32.15
C ARG A 143 24.41 -24.29 33.43
N ASN A 144 24.27 -23.64 34.58
CA ASN A 144 24.26 -24.31 35.88
C ASN A 144 22.96 -25.08 36.14
N SER A 145 21.80 -24.50 35.78
CA SER A 145 20.48 -25.05 36.12
C SER A 145 19.72 -25.65 34.94
N ASN A 146 20.16 -25.38 33.70
CA ASN A 146 19.44 -25.69 32.46
C ASN A 146 18.04 -25.03 32.37
N LYS A 147 17.85 -23.90 33.07
CA LYS A 147 16.58 -23.14 33.14
C LYS A 147 16.62 -21.87 32.30
N ALA A 148 15.45 -21.43 31.83
CA ALA A 148 15.29 -20.26 30.96
C ALA A 148 15.18 -18.95 31.75
N LEU A 149 15.74 -17.87 31.22
CA LEU A 149 15.52 -16.49 31.67
C LEU A 149 14.05 -16.07 31.40
N GLU A 150 13.32 -15.71 32.44
CA GLU A 150 11.86 -15.54 32.40
C GLU A 150 11.41 -14.25 33.07
N VAL A 151 10.41 -13.57 32.50
CA VAL A 151 9.59 -12.58 33.22
C VAL A 151 8.62 -13.31 34.14
N GLN A 152 8.81 -13.14 35.46
CA GLN A 152 8.07 -13.88 36.48
C GLN A 152 6.55 -13.69 36.30
N ASN A 153 5.81 -14.80 36.33
CA ASN A 153 4.36 -14.86 36.17
C ASN A 153 3.83 -14.25 34.86
N ALA A 154 4.68 -14.16 33.82
CA ALA A 154 4.35 -13.51 32.55
C ALA A 154 3.81 -12.07 32.69
N SER A 155 4.20 -11.38 33.76
CA SER A 155 3.74 -10.02 34.04
C SER A 155 4.05 -9.08 32.88
N THR A 156 3.17 -8.11 32.63
CA THR A 156 3.37 -7.04 31.65
C THR A 156 3.68 -5.69 32.30
N ALA A 157 3.81 -5.64 33.63
CA ALA A 157 4.08 -4.40 34.36
C ALA A 157 5.56 -3.99 34.33
N ASP A 158 5.82 -2.69 34.41
CA ASP A 158 7.16 -2.15 34.67
C ASP A 158 7.64 -2.55 36.07
N GLY A 159 8.93 -2.89 36.18
CA GLY A 159 9.54 -3.35 37.43
C GLY A 159 9.23 -4.81 37.78
N ALA A 160 8.56 -5.56 36.89
CA ALA A 160 8.37 -6.99 37.08
C ALA A 160 9.72 -7.72 37.10
N ASN A 161 9.83 -8.70 37.99
CA ASN A 161 11.07 -9.38 38.30
C ASN A 161 11.49 -10.37 37.19
N ILE A 162 12.80 -10.51 36.99
CA ILE A 162 13.36 -11.52 36.11
C ILE A 162 13.92 -12.68 36.95
N VAL A 163 13.53 -13.89 36.59
CA VAL A 163 13.88 -15.13 37.28
C VAL A 163 14.39 -16.17 36.29
N GLN A 164 14.93 -17.27 36.79
CA GLN A 164 15.02 -18.50 36.01
C GLN A 164 13.82 -19.42 36.27
N TYR A 165 13.41 -20.18 35.27
CA TYR A 165 12.35 -21.20 35.39
C TYR A 165 12.59 -22.36 34.42
N ASP A 166 11.98 -23.52 34.67
CA ASP A 166 11.98 -24.63 33.71
C ASP A 166 11.68 -24.15 32.29
N ASP A 167 12.44 -24.61 31.31
CA ASP A 167 12.21 -24.22 29.93
C ASP A 167 11.00 -24.97 29.35
N TRP A 168 9.87 -24.28 29.27
CA TRP A 168 8.62 -24.79 28.68
C TRP A 168 8.25 -24.04 27.39
N GLY A 169 9.15 -23.20 26.87
CA GLY A 169 8.93 -22.45 25.64
C GLY A 169 7.91 -21.32 25.76
N GLY A 170 7.62 -20.86 26.98
CA GLY A 170 6.63 -19.80 27.21
C GLY A 170 7.01 -18.46 26.56
N ASN A 171 6.04 -17.69 26.10
CA ASN A 171 6.31 -16.36 25.51
C ASN A 171 7.06 -15.44 26.50
N ASN A 172 6.82 -15.58 27.81
CA ASN A 172 7.52 -14.81 28.83
C ASN A 172 8.98 -15.25 29.06
N GLN A 173 9.41 -16.37 28.47
CA GLN A 173 10.80 -16.87 28.46
C GLN A 173 11.56 -16.46 27.18
N GLN A 174 10.87 -15.82 26.24
CA GLN A 174 11.35 -15.55 24.90
C GLN A 174 11.70 -14.07 24.74
N TRP A 175 12.89 -13.81 24.21
CA TRP A 175 13.48 -12.47 24.13
C TRP A 175 13.91 -12.18 22.69
N GLN A 176 13.60 -10.99 22.20
CA GLN A 176 14.14 -10.47 20.94
C GLN A 176 15.40 -9.65 21.25
N PHE A 177 16.50 -9.92 20.56
CA PHE A 177 17.76 -9.17 20.73
C PHE A 177 17.82 -8.06 19.69
N VAL A 178 17.78 -6.80 20.14
CA VAL A 178 17.77 -5.62 19.26
C VAL A 178 19.09 -4.87 19.37
N GLN A 179 19.93 -4.93 18.33
CA GLN A 179 21.26 -4.30 18.34
C GLN A 179 21.19 -2.76 18.48
N VAL A 180 22.13 -2.17 19.21
CA VAL A 180 22.24 -0.74 19.51
C VAL A 180 23.41 -0.14 18.70
N GLY A 181 23.16 0.96 17.99
CA GLY A 181 24.21 1.77 17.35
C GLY A 181 24.85 1.20 16.09
N GLY A 182 24.52 -0.03 15.70
CA GLY A 182 24.80 -0.52 14.35
C GLY A 182 23.87 0.18 13.36
N GLY A 183 24.43 0.99 12.45
CA GLY A 183 23.80 1.12 11.13
C GLY A 183 23.70 -0.30 10.58
N ASN A 184 22.47 -0.77 10.35
CA ASN A 184 22.15 -2.18 10.09
C ASN A 184 23.25 -2.94 9.32
N PRO A 185 23.99 -3.86 9.96
CA PRO A 185 24.52 -4.98 9.21
C PRO A 185 23.31 -5.80 8.77
N SER A 186 23.26 -6.06 7.47
CA SER A 186 22.26 -6.88 6.80
C SER A 186 21.89 -8.13 7.62
N PRO A 187 20.59 -8.37 7.91
CA PRO A 187 20.18 -9.67 8.42
C PRO A 187 20.38 -10.69 7.30
N THR A 188 21.15 -11.76 7.55
CA THR A 188 20.92 -12.99 6.81
C THR A 188 19.54 -13.52 7.21
N PRO A 189 18.73 -14.01 6.26
CA PRO A 189 17.29 -13.83 6.28
C PRO A 189 16.61 -14.87 7.17
N THR A 190 16.04 -14.45 8.31
CA THR A 190 14.77 -15.06 8.73
C THR A 190 13.68 -14.48 7.85
N PRO A 191 12.80 -15.32 7.31
CA PRO A 191 12.03 -14.98 6.13
C PRO A 191 11.21 -13.72 6.41
N SER A 192 11.20 -12.83 5.42
CA SER A 192 10.03 -12.01 5.05
C SER A 192 8.74 -12.80 5.36
N PRO A 193 7.55 -12.23 5.61
CA PRO A 193 6.32 -13.02 5.49
C PRO A 193 6.45 -13.89 4.23
N GLY A 194 6.64 -15.21 4.41
CA GLY A 194 7.46 -15.98 3.46
C GLY A 194 6.99 -15.76 2.04
N GLY A 195 7.89 -15.33 1.15
CA GLY A 195 7.59 -15.24 -0.29
C GLY A 195 7.88 -13.90 -0.95
N ASN A 196 7.36 -13.79 -2.17
CA ASN A 196 7.55 -12.65 -3.06
C ASN A 196 6.26 -11.82 -3.12
N TYR A 197 6.39 -10.54 -3.43
CA TYR A 197 5.28 -9.79 -4.04
C TYR A 197 5.42 -9.84 -5.55
N THR A 198 4.31 -9.70 -6.24
CA THR A 198 4.24 -9.68 -7.71
C THR A 198 3.86 -8.27 -8.16
N ASN A 199 4.58 -7.76 -9.15
CA ASN A 199 4.24 -6.52 -9.82
C ASN A 199 3.14 -6.76 -10.89
N PRO A 200 2.26 -5.77 -11.12
CA PRO A 200 2.14 -4.52 -10.37
C PRO A 200 1.56 -4.77 -8.97
N VAL A 201 2.03 -4.01 -7.97
CA VAL A 201 1.51 -4.11 -6.59
C VAL A 201 0.08 -3.59 -6.47
N VAL A 202 -0.35 -2.74 -7.41
CA VAL A 202 -1.74 -2.31 -7.58
C VAL A 202 -2.06 -2.33 -9.07
N TRP A 203 -3.01 -3.18 -9.50
CA TRP A 203 -3.43 -3.24 -10.91
C TRP A 203 -4.68 -2.39 -11.16
N GLN A 204 -4.59 -1.10 -10.83
CA GLN A 204 -5.59 -0.07 -11.10
C GLN A 204 -4.87 1.23 -11.48
N ASP A 205 -5.55 2.12 -12.23
CA ASP A 205 -4.97 3.36 -12.75
C ASP A 205 -4.64 4.38 -11.65
N PHE A 206 -3.38 4.42 -11.23
CA PHE A 206 -2.85 5.30 -10.18
C PHE A 206 -1.51 5.89 -10.65
N ALA A 207 -1.62 6.93 -11.46
CA ALA A 207 -0.50 7.55 -12.11
C ALA A 207 0.12 8.70 -11.32
N ASP A 208 1.26 9.19 -11.82
CA ASP A 208 1.92 10.40 -11.33
C ASP A 208 2.17 10.36 -9.81
N GLY A 209 2.55 9.19 -9.32
CA GLY A 209 2.63 8.85 -7.90
C GLY A 209 3.58 9.71 -7.09
N ASP A 210 3.18 10.05 -5.87
CA ASP A 210 4.09 10.53 -4.81
C ASP A 210 3.91 9.66 -3.57
N ILE A 211 5.00 9.08 -3.07
CA ILE A 211 5.00 8.09 -2.01
C ILE A 211 5.76 8.60 -0.79
N ILE A 212 5.11 8.54 0.38
CA ILE A 212 5.69 8.95 1.66
C ILE A 212 5.50 7.86 2.71
N ARG A 213 6.33 7.90 3.76
CA ARG A 213 6.13 7.10 4.98
C ARG A 213 5.89 8.04 6.16
N VAL A 214 4.86 7.75 6.95
CA VAL A 214 4.59 8.44 8.23
C VAL A 214 4.42 7.38 9.31
N GLY A 215 5.36 7.32 10.25
CA GLY A 215 5.42 6.24 11.22
C GLY A 215 5.50 4.88 10.52
N ASP A 216 4.50 4.03 10.78
CA ASP A 216 4.41 2.67 10.22
C ASP A 216 3.53 2.54 8.97
N ALA A 217 2.98 3.64 8.47
CA ALA A 217 2.14 3.65 7.29
C ALA A 217 2.88 4.27 6.10
N TYR A 218 2.59 3.72 4.92
CA TYR A 218 3.00 4.26 3.64
C TYR A 218 1.78 4.83 2.93
N TYR A 219 1.95 5.99 2.31
CA TYR A 219 0.89 6.67 1.59
C TYR A 219 1.33 6.95 0.16
N TYR A 220 0.44 6.71 -0.80
CA TYR A 220 0.67 6.98 -2.21
C TYR A 220 -0.43 7.92 -2.74
N SER A 221 -0.05 9.13 -3.14
CA SER A 221 -0.95 10.08 -3.81
C SER A 221 -0.86 9.92 -5.32
N ALA A 222 -1.98 9.99 -6.04
CA ALA A 222 -2.01 9.90 -7.50
C ALA A 222 -2.71 11.09 -8.17
N SER A 223 -2.56 11.24 -9.49
CA SER A 223 -3.34 12.19 -10.29
C SER A 223 -4.72 11.64 -10.67
N THR A 224 -5.66 12.54 -10.98
CA THR A 224 -7.05 12.18 -11.34
C THR A 224 -7.69 13.07 -12.39
N MET A 225 -6.97 14.07 -12.90
CA MET A 225 -7.50 15.00 -13.89
C MET A 225 -8.82 15.63 -13.43
N HIS A 226 -9.92 15.29 -14.11
CA HIS A 226 -11.26 15.83 -13.93
C HIS A 226 -12.15 14.99 -13.00
N TYR A 227 -11.65 13.89 -12.45
CA TYR A 227 -12.42 13.08 -11.50
C TYR A 227 -12.47 13.73 -10.11
N SER A 228 -13.65 13.68 -9.48
CA SER A 228 -13.96 14.34 -8.21
C SER A 228 -14.60 13.37 -7.20
N PRO A 229 -14.14 13.23 -5.94
CA PRO A 229 -12.97 13.91 -5.38
C PRO A 229 -11.68 13.53 -6.12
N GLY A 230 -10.69 14.40 -6.03
CA GLY A 230 -9.42 14.28 -6.74
C GLY A 230 -8.23 14.05 -5.81
N ALA A 231 -7.10 13.68 -6.39
CA ALA A 231 -5.87 13.32 -5.67
C ALA A 231 -6.09 12.20 -4.62
N PRO A 232 -6.42 10.97 -5.06
CA PRO A 232 -6.63 9.84 -4.18
C PRO A 232 -5.34 9.51 -3.44
N ILE A 233 -5.51 9.04 -2.22
CA ILE A 233 -4.46 8.57 -1.34
C ILE A 233 -4.70 7.09 -1.09
N LEU A 234 -3.71 6.25 -1.39
CA LEU A 234 -3.67 4.86 -0.98
C LEU A 234 -2.87 4.72 0.32
N ARG A 235 -3.18 3.70 1.13
CA ARG A 235 -2.44 3.34 2.34
C ARG A 235 -1.93 1.91 2.26
N SER A 236 -0.72 1.68 2.74
CA SER A 236 -0.13 0.37 2.94
C SER A 236 0.65 0.32 4.25
N TYR A 237 0.82 -0.88 4.79
CA TYR A 237 1.72 -1.13 5.93
C TYR A 237 2.92 -2.00 5.55
N ASN A 238 3.02 -2.43 4.29
CA ASN A 238 4.07 -3.33 3.82
C ASN A 238 4.54 -3.06 2.37
N LEU A 239 4.10 -1.94 1.77
CA LEU A 239 4.34 -1.50 0.38
C LEU A 239 3.78 -2.38 -0.74
N ALA A 240 3.31 -3.59 -0.44
CA ALA A 240 2.80 -4.55 -1.43
C ALA A 240 1.28 -4.59 -1.46
N ASP A 241 0.62 -4.54 -0.30
CA ASP A 241 -0.83 -4.58 -0.19
C ASP A 241 -1.36 -3.18 0.11
N TRP A 242 -2.33 -2.71 -0.67
CA TRP A 242 -2.84 -1.34 -0.62
C TRP A 242 -4.35 -1.27 -0.46
N GLU A 243 -4.84 -0.24 0.21
CA GLU A 243 -6.25 0.16 0.27
C GLU A 243 -6.42 1.62 -0.14
N TYR A 244 -7.64 1.99 -0.53
CA TYR A 244 -8.05 3.39 -0.61
C TYR A 244 -8.11 4.00 0.80
N ALA A 245 -7.47 5.14 0.99
CA ALA A 245 -7.41 5.81 2.29
C ALA A 245 -8.09 7.19 2.30
N GLY A 246 -8.12 7.91 1.19
CA GLY A 246 -8.73 9.24 1.17
C GLY A 246 -8.50 9.98 -0.14
N HIS A 247 -8.84 11.27 -0.15
CA HIS A 247 -8.61 12.18 -1.28
C HIS A 247 -8.21 13.55 -0.76
N SER A 248 -7.11 14.10 -1.29
CA SER A 248 -6.62 15.42 -0.87
C SER A 248 -7.52 16.57 -1.33
N VAL A 249 -8.28 16.37 -2.41
CA VAL A 249 -9.13 17.39 -3.02
C VAL A 249 -10.59 16.91 -3.01
N PRO A 250 -11.40 17.24 -1.98
CA PRO A 250 -12.75 16.71 -1.83
C PRO A 250 -13.73 17.20 -2.92
N ARG A 251 -13.44 18.35 -3.52
CA ARG A 251 -14.16 18.95 -4.65
C ARG A 251 -13.16 19.73 -5.49
N LEU A 252 -13.28 19.63 -6.82
CA LEU A 252 -12.40 20.33 -7.77
C LEU A 252 -12.78 21.82 -7.84
N ASP A 253 -12.30 22.60 -6.87
CA ASP A 253 -12.58 24.03 -6.74
C ASP A 253 -11.39 24.87 -7.24
N PHE A 254 -11.24 24.84 -8.58
CA PHE A 254 -10.12 25.43 -9.32
C PHE A 254 -10.50 26.71 -10.09
N ASN A 255 -11.43 27.49 -9.54
CA ASN A 255 -11.92 28.76 -10.11
C ASN A 255 -12.44 28.64 -11.55
N SER A 256 -13.07 27.52 -11.91
CA SER A 256 -13.67 27.31 -13.23
C SER A 256 -14.91 26.42 -13.13
N ASN A 257 -16.03 26.89 -13.70
CA ASN A 257 -17.28 26.13 -13.76
C ASN A 257 -17.19 24.91 -14.71
N ALA A 258 -16.14 24.82 -15.52
CA ALA A 258 -15.92 23.65 -16.37
C ALA A 258 -15.77 22.35 -15.56
N TYR A 259 -15.26 22.42 -14.32
CA TYR A 259 -15.17 21.28 -13.42
C TYR A 259 -16.52 20.84 -12.84
N ASP A 260 -17.56 21.66 -12.95
CA ASP A 260 -18.93 21.31 -12.56
C ASP A 260 -19.74 20.69 -13.69
N LEU A 261 -19.13 20.59 -14.89
CA LEU A 261 -19.79 20.20 -16.13
C LEU A 261 -21.07 21.05 -16.37
N ASN A 262 -20.99 22.33 -16.03
CA ASN A 262 -22.06 23.31 -16.12
C ASN A 262 -21.56 24.55 -16.86
N GLY A 263 -21.98 24.73 -18.12
CA GLY A 263 -21.48 25.81 -18.98
C GLY A 263 -20.05 25.60 -19.51
N GLY A 264 -19.47 24.40 -19.32
CA GLY A 264 -18.14 24.03 -19.81
C GLY A 264 -17.78 22.58 -19.46
N ARG A 265 -16.61 22.11 -19.91
CA ARG A 265 -16.06 20.77 -19.64
C ARG A 265 -14.56 20.83 -19.40
N ALA A 266 -14.06 19.96 -18.53
CA ALA A 266 -12.67 19.92 -18.09
C ALA A 266 -11.97 18.57 -18.34
N TYR A 267 -12.47 17.76 -19.29
CA TYR A 267 -11.82 16.50 -19.67
C TYR A 267 -10.32 16.68 -19.93
N VAL A 268 -9.53 15.77 -19.36
CA VAL A 268 -8.05 15.74 -19.42
C VAL A 268 -7.35 16.97 -18.78
N LYS A 269 -8.10 17.87 -18.13
CA LYS A 269 -7.59 18.99 -17.31
C LYS A 269 -7.64 18.61 -15.83
N GLY A 270 -7.45 19.58 -14.93
CA GLY A 270 -7.51 19.37 -13.49
C GLY A 270 -6.20 18.89 -12.90
N ILE A 271 -6.25 17.84 -12.10
CA ILE A 271 -5.12 17.37 -11.28
C ILE A 271 -4.18 16.50 -12.12
N TRP A 272 -3.05 17.09 -12.51
CA TRP A 272 -1.90 16.40 -13.12
C TRP A 272 -0.89 15.99 -12.04
N ALA A 273 0.35 15.68 -12.40
CA ALA A 273 1.39 15.32 -11.43
C ALA A 273 1.51 16.38 -10.33
N SER A 274 1.30 15.92 -9.10
CA SER A 274 1.19 16.73 -7.89
C SER A 274 2.07 16.11 -6.81
N THR A 275 2.07 16.68 -5.60
CA THR A 275 2.88 16.18 -4.48
C THR A 275 2.09 16.10 -3.18
N LEU A 276 2.46 15.13 -2.34
CA LEU A 276 1.94 14.90 -1.00
C LEU A 276 3.12 14.77 -0.02
N ASN A 277 3.11 15.50 1.08
CA ASN A 277 4.07 15.29 2.16
C ASN A 277 3.44 15.52 3.54
N TYR A 278 4.07 15.01 4.59
CA TYR A 278 3.63 15.16 5.98
C TYR A 278 4.64 15.98 6.77
N ARG A 279 4.16 17.00 7.47
CA ARG A 279 4.95 17.88 8.32
C ARG A 279 4.88 17.42 9.77
N PRO A 280 5.95 16.86 10.35
CA PRO A 280 5.90 16.35 11.71
C PRO A 280 5.73 17.44 12.77
N SER A 281 6.30 18.63 12.55
CA SER A 281 6.32 19.72 13.55
C SER A 281 4.93 20.21 13.96
N ASN A 282 3.92 20.07 13.08
CA ASN A 282 2.54 20.47 13.34
C ASN A 282 1.51 19.38 12.97
N SER A 283 1.97 18.15 12.75
CA SER A 283 1.14 16.99 12.40
C SER A 283 0.17 17.24 11.24
N THR A 284 0.65 17.86 10.16
CA THR A 284 -0.18 18.28 9.03
C THR A 284 0.30 17.65 7.72
N TYR A 285 -0.61 17.03 6.99
CA TYR A 285 -0.42 16.64 5.60
C TYR A 285 -0.61 17.85 4.68
N TYR A 286 0.24 17.98 3.68
CA TYR A 286 0.18 18.98 2.63
C TYR A 286 0.08 18.28 1.28
N TRP A 287 -0.92 18.67 0.50
CA TRP A 287 -1.01 18.33 -0.92
C TRP A 287 -0.89 19.61 -1.74
N MET A 288 -0.10 19.57 -2.81
CA MET A 288 0.09 20.69 -3.74
C MET A 288 0.04 20.21 -5.18
N GLY A 289 -0.72 20.92 -6.02
CA GLY A 289 -0.80 20.62 -7.46
C GLY A 289 -1.01 21.87 -8.30
N CYS A 290 -0.25 22.01 -9.38
CA CYS A 290 -0.55 23.01 -10.39
C CYS A 290 -1.73 22.55 -11.25
N VAL A 291 -2.68 23.44 -11.49
CA VAL A 291 -3.86 23.19 -12.32
C VAL A 291 -3.92 24.20 -13.46
N GLU A 292 -4.20 23.70 -14.67
CA GLU A 292 -4.34 24.47 -15.91
C GLU A 292 -3.10 25.32 -16.26
N PHE A 293 -1.91 24.84 -15.88
CA PHE A 293 -0.63 25.52 -16.13
C PHE A 293 -0.59 26.97 -15.60
N ASN A 294 -1.41 27.27 -14.60
CA ASN A 294 -1.66 28.64 -14.15
C ASN A 294 -1.16 28.84 -12.71
N ARG A 295 -1.75 28.13 -11.75
CA ARG A 295 -1.49 28.34 -10.32
C ARG A 295 -1.44 27.02 -9.57
N THR A 296 -0.73 27.04 -8.43
CA THR A 296 -0.64 25.88 -7.54
C THR A 296 -1.65 25.99 -6.41
N TYR A 297 -2.43 24.94 -6.20
CA TYR A 297 -3.40 24.84 -5.12
C TYR A 297 -2.80 24.08 -3.95
N VAL A 298 -3.03 24.55 -2.73
CA VAL A 298 -2.53 23.91 -1.50
C VAL A 298 -3.71 23.43 -0.66
N TYR A 299 -3.71 22.14 -0.32
CA TYR A 299 -4.69 21.53 0.57
C TYR A 299 -3.98 20.94 1.79
N THR A 300 -4.63 20.98 2.95
CA THR A 300 -4.09 20.40 4.18
C THR A 300 -5.11 19.57 4.94
N ALA A 301 -4.64 18.56 5.67
CA ALA A 301 -5.42 17.76 6.62
C ALA A 301 -4.53 17.29 7.78
N SER A 302 -5.13 16.93 8.92
CA SER A 302 -4.42 16.29 10.05
C SER A 302 -4.28 14.77 9.88
N ALA A 303 -5.08 14.17 9.01
CA ALA A 303 -5.06 12.74 8.68
C ALA A 303 -5.45 12.54 7.21
N VAL A 304 -4.94 11.49 6.56
CA VAL A 304 -5.22 11.25 5.13
C VAL A 304 -6.67 10.90 4.84
N ASP A 305 -7.35 10.26 5.79
CA ASP A 305 -8.77 9.88 5.79
C ASP A 305 -9.65 10.95 6.47
N GLY A 306 -9.06 12.09 6.86
CA GLY A 306 -9.74 13.19 7.52
C GLY A 306 -10.28 14.25 6.55
N THR A 307 -10.67 15.39 7.13
CA THR A 307 -11.16 16.54 6.36
C THR A 307 -10.00 17.31 5.72
N TRP A 308 -10.01 17.38 4.40
CA TRP A 308 -9.08 18.17 3.61
C TRP A 308 -9.65 19.55 3.28
N THR A 309 -8.84 20.59 3.48
CA THR A 309 -9.25 21.99 3.28
C THR A 309 -8.32 22.70 2.30
N LYS A 310 -8.86 23.40 1.30
CA LYS A 310 -8.10 24.32 0.45
C LYS A 310 -7.59 25.49 1.29
N ARG A 311 -6.28 25.65 1.41
CA ARG A 311 -5.65 26.68 2.26
C ARG A 311 -5.15 27.88 1.49
N SER A 312 -4.63 27.69 0.28
CA SER A 312 -4.11 28.79 -0.52
C SER A 312 -4.07 28.47 -2.01
N GLN A 313 -3.84 29.52 -2.79
CA GLN A 313 -3.49 29.48 -4.21
C GLN A 313 -2.20 30.28 -4.39
N ILE A 314 -1.16 29.64 -4.90
CA ILE A 314 0.12 30.26 -5.20
C ILE A 314 0.14 30.60 -6.69
N ASN A 315 0.42 31.86 -7.03
CA ASN A 315 0.37 32.34 -8.42
C ASN A 315 1.36 31.65 -9.36
N ASN A 316 2.44 31.07 -8.84
CA ASN A 316 3.38 30.31 -9.62
C ASN A 316 2.86 28.87 -9.83
N CYS A 317 2.91 28.39 -11.08
CA CYS A 317 2.58 27.01 -11.42
C CYS A 317 3.79 26.11 -11.14
N TYR A 318 3.71 25.33 -10.07
CA TYR A 318 4.64 24.25 -9.81
C TYR A 318 4.22 23.02 -10.64
N TYR A 319 4.44 23.12 -11.96
CA TYR A 319 4.21 22.01 -12.88
C TYR A 319 5.06 20.81 -12.47
N ASP A 320 4.43 19.63 -12.33
CA ASP A 320 5.09 18.39 -11.90
C ASP A 320 5.84 18.52 -10.57
N ALA A 321 5.16 19.08 -9.57
CA ALA A 321 5.72 19.41 -8.27
C ALA A 321 6.19 18.18 -7.46
N GLY A 322 7.26 18.39 -6.67
CA GLY A 322 7.72 17.50 -5.60
C GLY A 322 8.09 18.30 -4.34
N LEU A 323 7.34 18.12 -3.27
CA LEU A 323 7.49 18.82 -1.98
C LEU A 323 8.48 18.09 -1.07
N LEU A 324 9.50 18.81 -0.62
CA LEU A 324 10.39 18.44 0.46
C LEU A 324 10.08 19.28 1.70
N ILE A 325 9.85 18.60 2.83
CA ILE A 325 9.87 19.21 4.16
C ILE A 325 11.23 18.84 4.76
N ASP A 326 12.14 19.80 4.83
CA ASP A 326 13.51 19.57 5.28
C ASP A 326 13.55 19.33 6.80
N THR A 327 14.63 18.71 7.27
CA THR A 327 14.99 18.48 8.67
C THR A 327 14.98 19.73 9.56
N ASN A 328 15.14 20.93 8.99
CA ASN A 328 15.00 22.21 9.69
C ASN A 328 13.59 22.82 9.55
N ASP A 329 12.62 22.04 9.09
CA ASP A 329 11.22 22.39 8.89
C ASP A 329 10.94 23.43 7.78
N THR A 330 11.97 23.78 6.99
CA THR A 330 11.79 24.59 5.77
C THR A 330 11.17 23.74 4.67
N MET A 331 10.17 24.30 3.98
CA MET A 331 9.49 23.63 2.88
C MET A 331 10.02 24.12 1.53
N TYR A 332 10.38 23.16 0.67
CA TYR A 332 10.82 23.42 -0.70
C TYR A 332 9.99 22.62 -1.70
N VAL A 333 9.78 23.17 -2.89
CA VAL A 333 9.11 22.46 -3.99
C VAL A 333 10.02 22.47 -5.20
N ALA A 334 10.45 21.30 -5.67
CA ALA A 334 11.07 21.14 -6.98
C ALA A 334 9.97 21.00 -8.04
N TYR A 335 10.13 21.65 -9.20
CA TYR A 335 9.11 21.65 -10.26
C TYR A 335 9.72 22.03 -11.63
N GLY A 336 8.97 21.79 -12.70
CA GLY A 336 9.29 22.21 -14.07
C GLY A 336 9.43 21.06 -15.05
N ASN A 337 9.59 21.41 -16.32
CA ASN A 337 9.83 20.48 -17.43
C ASN A 337 11.07 20.96 -18.20
N SER A 338 12.11 20.14 -18.20
CA SER A 338 13.44 20.36 -18.79
C SER A 338 14.25 21.50 -18.15
N THR A 339 13.59 22.60 -17.80
CA THR A 339 14.08 23.65 -16.91
C THR A 339 13.53 23.38 -15.51
N ILE A 340 14.39 22.94 -14.60
CA ILE A 340 13.99 22.55 -13.24
C ILE A 340 14.29 23.69 -12.28
N SER A 341 13.26 24.06 -11.51
CA SER A 341 13.34 25.11 -10.50
C SER A 341 13.06 24.54 -9.11
N VAL A 342 13.56 25.23 -8.10
CA VAL A 342 13.21 25.00 -6.70
C VAL A 342 12.59 26.28 -6.15
N ALA A 343 11.44 26.15 -5.50
CA ALA A 343 10.81 27.19 -4.71
C ALA A 343 11.01 26.92 -3.22
N GLN A 344 11.21 27.97 -2.42
CA GLN A 344 11.08 27.92 -0.97
C GLN A 344 9.74 28.55 -0.60
N LEU A 345 8.99 27.86 0.25
CA LEU A 345 7.70 28.35 0.74
C LEU A 345 7.86 29.15 2.04
N SER A 346 6.82 29.93 2.39
CA SER A 346 6.69 30.56 3.69
C SER A 346 6.62 29.51 4.81
N ALA A 347 6.84 29.94 6.05
CA ALA A 347 6.87 29.03 7.20
C ALA A 347 5.56 28.25 7.40
N ASP A 348 4.42 28.73 6.92
CA ASP A 348 3.14 28.02 6.95
C ASP A 348 2.90 27.11 5.72
N GLY A 349 3.78 27.18 4.71
CA GLY A 349 3.67 26.46 3.44
C GLY A 349 2.67 27.06 2.45
N LEU A 350 2.11 28.25 2.72
CA LEU A 350 0.95 28.78 1.97
C LEU A 350 1.31 29.78 0.88
N SER A 351 2.55 30.28 0.82
CA SER A 351 3.03 31.25 -0.18
C SER A 351 4.46 30.97 -0.61
N GLN A 352 4.86 31.50 -1.76
CA GLN A 352 6.25 31.45 -2.23
C GLN A 352 7.07 32.58 -1.60
N VAL A 353 8.21 32.24 -0.99
CA VAL A 353 9.20 33.23 -0.52
C VAL A 353 10.18 33.57 -1.63
N ARG A 354 10.71 32.55 -2.30
CA ARG A 354 11.59 32.70 -3.47
C ARG A 354 11.56 31.47 -4.34
N ALA A 355 11.97 31.61 -5.60
CA ALA A 355 12.20 30.49 -6.49
C ALA A 355 13.42 30.78 -7.38
N GLN A 356 14.10 29.71 -7.79
CA GLN A 356 15.28 29.80 -8.65
C GLN A 356 15.30 28.59 -9.58
N GLN A 357 15.71 28.79 -10.84
CA GLN A 357 16.14 27.69 -11.69
C GLN A 357 17.42 27.08 -11.09
N VAL A 358 17.43 25.76 -10.94
CA VAL A 358 18.57 25.03 -10.35
C VAL A 358 19.23 24.04 -11.30
N PHE A 359 18.55 23.71 -12.40
CA PHE A 359 19.07 22.77 -13.39
C PHE A 359 18.45 23.00 -14.77
N GLN A 360 19.25 22.84 -15.82
CA GLN A 360 18.81 22.79 -17.21
C GLN A 360 19.16 21.42 -17.76
N THR A 361 18.17 20.72 -18.29
CA THR A 361 18.37 19.39 -18.87
C THR A 361 19.20 19.50 -20.14
N PRO A 362 20.29 18.72 -20.27
CA PRO A 362 21.06 18.66 -21.51
C PRO A 362 20.20 18.17 -22.68
N SER A 363 20.37 18.77 -23.86
CA SER A 363 19.62 18.39 -25.07
C SER A 363 19.80 16.92 -25.46
N SER A 364 20.92 16.31 -25.10
CA SER A 364 21.19 14.87 -25.32
C SER A 364 20.27 13.95 -24.51
N VAL A 365 19.71 14.41 -23.40
CA VAL A 365 18.73 13.66 -22.60
C VAL A 365 17.31 13.92 -23.11
N GLY A 366 17.01 15.15 -23.53
CA GLY A 366 15.66 15.58 -23.93
C GLY A 366 14.87 16.10 -22.74
N THR A 367 13.61 15.70 -22.61
CA THR A 367 12.72 16.18 -21.54
C THR A 367 12.99 15.48 -20.21
N LEU A 368 13.04 16.26 -19.12
CA LEU A 368 12.91 15.76 -17.75
C LEU A 368 11.78 16.48 -17.01
N GLU A 369 10.88 15.73 -16.38
CA GLU A 369 9.76 16.28 -15.59
C GLU A 369 9.42 15.34 -14.41
N GLY A 370 8.23 15.46 -13.80
CA GLY A 370 7.77 14.59 -12.72
C GLY A 370 8.59 14.67 -11.44
N ALA A 371 8.93 15.87 -10.96
CA ALA A 371 9.88 16.06 -9.87
C ALA A 371 9.40 15.44 -8.55
N ARG A 372 10.29 14.72 -7.84
CA ARG A 372 10.15 14.39 -6.41
C ARG A 372 11.40 14.82 -5.66
N PHE A 373 11.23 15.50 -4.53
CA PHE A 373 12.32 16.17 -3.84
C PHE A 373 12.63 15.52 -2.49
N TYR A 374 13.89 15.11 -2.29
CA TYR A 374 14.34 14.38 -1.11
C TYR A 374 15.56 15.02 -0.47
N LYS A 375 15.74 14.75 0.82
CA LYS A 375 17.00 14.94 1.53
C LYS A 375 17.45 13.60 2.11
N ARG A 376 18.72 13.26 1.91
CA ARG A 376 19.36 12.07 2.48
C ARG A 376 20.80 12.38 2.84
N GLY A 377 21.13 12.29 4.14
CA GLY A 377 22.42 12.73 4.65
C GLY A 377 22.64 14.22 4.35
N ASN A 378 23.80 14.54 3.79
CA ASN A 378 24.19 15.92 3.43
C ASN A 378 23.70 16.36 2.04
N TYR A 379 22.92 15.53 1.35
CA TYR A 379 22.54 15.76 -0.03
C TYR A 379 21.02 15.95 -0.21
N TYR A 380 20.70 16.82 -1.15
CA TYR A 380 19.39 17.05 -1.74
C TYR A 380 19.31 16.31 -3.07
N TYR A 381 18.19 15.63 -3.33
CA TYR A 381 17.98 14.84 -4.55
C TYR A 381 16.68 15.21 -5.24
N ILE A 382 16.71 15.45 -6.55
CA ILE A 382 15.50 15.64 -7.35
C ILE A 382 15.37 14.45 -8.30
N TRP A 383 14.33 13.64 -8.11
CA TRP A 383 13.98 12.50 -8.95
C TRP A 383 13.14 12.96 -10.14
N LEU A 384 13.56 12.65 -11.37
CA LEU A 384 12.93 13.17 -12.59
C LEU A 384 12.75 12.08 -13.65
N THR A 385 11.56 11.98 -14.22
CA THR A 385 11.30 11.08 -15.34
C THR A 385 11.79 11.69 -16.65
N ARG A 386 12.26 10.85 -17.56
CA ARG A 386 12.35 11.14 -18.99
C ARG A 386 11.14 10.47 -19.65
N PRO A 387 10.06 11.21 -19.94
CA PRO A 387 8.83 10.62 -20.44
C PRO A 387 9.05 9.90 -21.77
N ALA A 388 8.57 8.67 -21.97
CA ALA A 388 7.95 7.76 -21.00
C ALA A 388 8.85 6.52 -20.79
N ASN A 389 10.18 6.69 -20.80
CA ASN A 389 11.11 5.56 -20.87
C ASN A 389 12.40 5.68 -20.05
N GLY A 390 12.56 6.70 -19.22
CA GLY A 390 13.76 6.85 -18.40
C GLY A 390 13.49 7.46 -17.04
N GLN A 391 14.43 7.26 -16.13
CA GLN A 391 14.46 7.89 -14.82
C GLN A 391 15.85 8.43 -14.54
N TYR A 392 15.91 9.64 -14.02
CA TYR A 392 17.13 10.37 -13.69
C TYR A 392 17.03 10.90 -12.27
N VAL A 393 18.20 11.16 -11.68
CA VAL A 393 18.32 11.75 -10.35
C VAL A 393 19.33 12.88 -10.41
N LEU A 394 18.94 14.02 -9.87
CA LEU A 394 19.82 15.15 -9.58
C LEU A 394 20.28 15.06 -8.13
N ARG A 395 21.52 15.48 -7.83
CA ARG A 395 22.06 15.55 -6.46
C ARG A 395 22.84 16.84 -6.23
N SER A 396 22.68 17.46 -5.08
CA SER A 396 23.48 18.63 -4.63
C SER A 396 23.63 18.66 -3.11
N THR A 397 24.62 19.36 -2.58
CA THR A 397 24.74 19.65 -1.13
C THR A 397 23.90 20.85 -0.69
N SER A 398 23.29 21.57 -1.64
CA SER A 398 22.40 22.71 -1.41
C SER A 398 21.09 22.51 -2.16
N PRO A 399 19.93 22.91 -1.59
CA PRO A 399 18.67 22.83 -2.34
C PRO A 399 18.67 23.73 -3.58
N TRP A 400 19.59 24.70 -3.65
CA TRP A 400 19.75 25.67 -4.74
C TRP A 400 20.77 25.24 -5.81
N GLY A 401 21.35 24.05 -5.66
CA GLY A 401 22.38 23.55 -6.57
C GLY A 401 23.80 24.10 -6.26
N PRO A 402 24.75 23.91 -7.20
CA PRO A 402 24.56 23.24 -8.49
C PRO A 402 24.23 21.75 -8.32
N TYR A 403 23.44 21.20 -9.24
CA TYR A 403 23.05 19.79 -9.24
C TYR A 403 23.87 18.98 -10.25
N GLU A 404 24.37 17.83 -9.80
CA GLU A 404 24.92 16.78 -10.66
C GLU A 404 23.79 15.83 -11.07
N MET A 405 23.82 15.31 -12.31
CA MET A 405 22.79 14.41 -12.84
C MET A 405 23.33 13.00 -13.06
N ARG A 406 22.51 11.99 -12.78
CA ARG A 406 22.77 10.58 -13.11
C ARG A 406 21.54 9.89 -13.69
N GLN A 407 21.74 9.09 -14.73
CA GLN A 407 20.72 8.17 -15.25
C GLN A 407 20.55 6.98 -14.30
N VAL A 408 19.30 6.68 -13.94
CA VAL A 408 18.92 5.53 -13.10
C VAL A 408 18.46 4.36 -13.96
N LEU A 409 17.60 4.63 -14.94
CA LEU A 409 17.15 3.65 -15.93
C LEU A 409 16.84 4.34 -17.26
N LEU A 410 16.96 3.60 -18.35
CA LEU A 410 16.52 4.00 -19.69
C LEU A 410 16.14 2.76 -20.49
N ASN A 411 14.93 2.73 -21.06
CA ASN A 411 14.38 1.60 -21.81
C ASN A 411 14.44 0.25 -21.04
N MET A 412 14.34 0.29 -19.71
CA MET A 412 14.38 -0.91 -18.89
C MET A 412 13.10 -1.74 -19.11
N PRO A 413 13.21 -3.04 -19.45
CA PRO A 413 12.03 -3.90 -19.58
C PRO A 413 11.19 -3.89 -18.30
N GLY A 414 9.89 -3.69 -18.45
CA GLY A 414 8.94 -3.64 -17.34
C GLY A 414 8.41 -5.02 -16.91
N PRO A 415 7.73 -5.08 -15.75
CA PRO A 415 7.21 -6.34 -15.21
C PRO A 415 5.88 -6.79 -15.83
N ILE A 416 5.26 -5.98 -16.71
CA ILE A 416 3.95 -6.25 -17.30
C ILE A 416 4.12 -6.51 -18.79
N SER A 417 3.75 -7.71 -19.24
CA SER A 417 3.77 -8.05 -20.66
C SER A 417 2.90 -7.11 -21.48
N GLY A 418 3.47 -6.49 -22.51
CA GLY A 418 2.82 -5.49 -23.36
C GLY A 418 2.68 -4.09 -22.74
N GLY A 419 3.11 -3.92 -21.48
CA GLY A 419 3.18 -2.61 -20.83
C GLY A 419 4.43 -1.82 -21.24
N GLY A 420 4.43 -0.53 -20.91
CA GLY A 420 5.56 0.37 -21.12
C GLY A 420 6.73 0.14 -20.17
N VAL A 421 7.66 1.09 -20.17
CA VAL A 421 8.83 1.11 -19.28
C VAL A 421 8.42 1.70 -17.92
N PRO A 422 8.84 1.12 -16.78
CA PRO A 422 8.67 1.76 -15.48
C PRO A 422 9.39 3.11 -15.43
N HIS A 423 8.66 4.20 -15.20
CA HIS A 423 9.19 5.56 -15.10
C HIS A 423 8.35 6.40 -14.11
N GLN A 424 8.88 7.56 -13.71
CA GLN A 424 8.24 8.50 -12.78
C GLN A 424 7.86 7.82 -11.45
N GLY A 425 7.11 8.49 -10.58
CA GLY A 425 6.84 8.02 -9.22
C GLY A 425 7.91 8.49 -8.25
N GLY A 426 8.12 7.77 -7.14
CA GLY A 426 8.94 8.25 -6.04
C GLY A 426 9.64 7.18 -5.22
N LEU A 427 10.63 7.62 -4.44
CA LEU A 427 11.40 6.81 -3.51
C LEU A 427 10.79 6.85 -2.11
N VAL A 428 10.86 5.74 -1.39
CA VAL A 428 10.48 5.66 0.03
C VAL A 428 11.43 4.76 0.81
N GLN A 429 11.72 5.15 2.04
CA GLN A 429 12.54 4.36 2.97
C GLN A 429 11.65 3.61 3.97
N THR A 430 11.94 2.33 4.21
CA THR A 430 11.29 1.54 5.27
C THR A 430 11.84 1.89 6.66
N GLN A 431 11.18 1.39 7.70
CA GLN A 431 11.63 1.50 9.09
C GLN A 431 13.00 0.81 9.29
N ALA A 432 13.27 -0.25 8.54
CA ALA A 432 14.55 -0.97 8.55
C ALA A 432 15.65 -0.25 7.74
N GLY A 433 15.34 0.89 7.12
CA GLY A 433 16.30 1.68 6.36
C GLY A 433 16.45 1.27 4.90
N ASP A 434 15.80 0.19 4.46
CA ASP A 434 15.75 -0.25 3.07
C ASP A 434 15.01 0.78 2.21
N TRP A 435 15.43 0.93 0.96
CA TRP A 435 14.81 1.87 0.03
C TRP A 435 14.07 1.14 -1.07
N TYR A 436 12.95 1.71 -1.48
CA TYR A 436 12.14 1.23 -2.58
C TYR A 436 11.78 2.36 -3.53
N TYR A 437 11.63 2.02 -4.81
CA TYR A 437 11.13 2.89 -5.84
C TYR A 437 9.74 2.41 -6.27
N MET A 438 8.73 3.24 -6.00
CA MET A 438 7.38 3.05 -6.51
C MET A 438 7.23 3.87 -7.79
N SER A 439 7.33 3.19 -8.92
CA SER A 439 7.12 3.73 -10.26
C SER A 439 5.69 3.45 -10.74
N PHE A 440 5.35 3.81 -11.97
CA PHE A 440 4.21 3.24 -12.67
C PHE A 440 4.58 2.74 -14.07
N VAL A 441 3.73 1.88 -14.62
CA VAL A 441 3.86 1.30 -15.96
C VAL A 441 2.66 1.72 -16.79
N ASP A 442 2.90 2.22 -18.01
CA ASP A 442 1.84 2.47 -19.00
C ASP A 442 1.22 1.13 -19.46
N ALA A 443 0.05 0.79 -18.92
CA ALA A 443 -0.63 -0.49 -19.08
C ALA A 443 -1.99 -0.33 -19.77
N TYR A 444 -2.06 0.51 -20.82
CA TYR A 444 -3.29 0.78 -21.58
C TYR A 444 -3.83 -0.47 -22.29
N PRO A 445 -5.15 -0.73 -22.23
CA PRO A 445 -6.23 0.24 -21.95
C PRO A 445 -6.55 0.46 -20.45
N GLY A 446 -5.92 -0.29 -19.54
CA GLY A 446 -6.18 -0.22 -18.10
C GLY A 446 -5.74 1.08 -17.41
N GLY A 447 -4.82 1.82 -18.02
CA GLY A 447 -4.25 3.06 -17.46
C GLY A 447 -2.80 2.85 -17.02
N ARG A 448 -2.35 3.61 -16.03
CA ARG A 448 -0.96 3.63 -15.55
C ARG A 448 -0.90 3.04 -14.14
N VAL A 449 -0.17 1.95 -13.96
CA VAL A 449 -0.31 1.09 -12.76
C VAL A 449 0.98 1.08 -11.92
N PRO A 450 0.89 1.19 -10.58
CA PRO A 450 2.07 1.19 -9.70
C PRO A 450 2.89 -0.10 -9.76
N ALA A 451 4.21 0.05 -9.88
CA ALA A 451 5.19 -1.04 -9.82
C ALA A 451 6.29 -0.69 -8.81
N LEU A 452 6.66 -1.66 -7.97
CA LEU A 452 7.62 -1.48 -6.88
C LEU A 452 8.90 -2.27 -7.16
N ALA A 453 10.06 -1.64 -6.96
CA ALA A 453 11.36 -2.30 -6.98
C ALA A 453 12.24 -1.84 -5.79
N PRO A 454 13.09 -2.73 -5.24
CA PRO A 454 14.09 -2.33 -4.26
C PRO A 454 15.16 -1.41 -4.86
N ILE A 455 15.68 -0.50 -4.03
CA ILE A 455 16.79 0.40 -4.34
C ILE A 455 18.00 0.03 -3.50
N THR A 456 19.15 -0.11 -4.16
CA THR A 456 20.46 -0.09 -3.50
C THR A 456 21.09 1.29 -3.60
N TRP A 457 21.95 1.63 -2.64
CA TRP A 457 22.78 2.82 -2.69
C TRP A 457 24.24 2.41 -2.90
N ALA A 458 24.80 2.77 -4.06
CA ALA A 458 26.21 2.62 -4.35
C ALA A 458 26.91 3.96 -4.08
N GLY A 459 27.52 4.09 -2.89
CA GLY A 459 27.87 5.39 -2.33
C GLY A 459 26.61 6.23 -2.10
N ASP A 460 26.57 7.42 -2.70
CA ASP A 460 25.47 8.38 -2.55
C ASP A 460 24.53 8.42 -3.77
N TRP A 461 24.51 7.37 -4.59
CA TRP A 461 23.62 7.28 -5.75
C TRP A 461 22.69 6.06 -5.66
N PRO A 462 21.39 6.24 -5.93
CA PRO A 462 20.44 5.13 -5.96
C PRO A 462 20.57 4.33 -7.26
N ALA A 463 20.33 3.03 -7.16
CA ALA A 463 20.25 2.11 -8.29
C ALA A 463 19.09 1.12 -8.07
N VAL A 464 18.32 0.88 -9.12
CA VAL A 464 17.25 -0.13 -9.13
C VAL A 464 17.87 -1.52 -9.09
N GLN A 465 17.43 -2.36 -8.16
CA GLN A 465 17.77 -3.78 -8.19
C GLN A 465 17.01 -4.45 -9.34
N THR A 466 17.74 -5.02 -10.30
CA THR A 466 17.15 -5.68 -11.47
C THR A 466 17.03 -7.19 -11.26
N VAL A 467 16.10 -7.80 -11.99
CA VAL A 467 15.98 -9.25 -12.13
C VAL A 467 16.15 -9.57 -13.60
N ASN A 468 17.17 -10.36 -13.96
CA ASN A 468 17.51 -10.68 -15.35
C ASN A 468 17.67 -9.43 -16.24
N GLY A 469 18.26 -8.36 -15.70
CA GLY A 469 18.49 -7.11 -16.43
C GLY A 469 17.25 -6.22 -16.62
N GLY A 470 16.08 -6.61 -16.12
CA GLY A 470 14.85 -5.81 -16.17
C GLY A 470 14.26 -5.52 -14.79
N TRP A 471 13.13 -4.84 -14.79
CA TRP A 471 12.30 -4.69 -13.61
C TRP A 471 11.65 -6.04 -13.26
N GLY A 472 11.84 -6.50 -12.03
CA GLY A 472 11.36 -7.80 -11.60
C GLY A 472 9.83 -7.91 -11.59
N VAL A 473 9.32 -8.96 -12.23
CA VAL A 473 7.93 -9.40 -12.04
C VAL A 473 7.68 -9.76 -10.59
N ASN A 474 8.67 -10.40 -9.95
CA ASN A 474 8.63 -10.78 -8.54
C ASN A 474 9.88 -10.24 -7.85
N TYR A 475 9.69 -9.73 -6.64
CA TYR A 475 10.76 -9.41 -5.69
C TYR A 475 10.40 -9.99 -4.32
N PRO A 476 11.39 -10.23 -3.44
CA PRO A 476 11.11 -10.54 -2.05
C PRO A 476 10.21 -9.48 -1.42
N ARG A 477 9.24 -9.89 -0.61
CA ARG A 477 8.44 -8.95 0.17
C ARG A 477 9.34 -8.05 1.01
N PRO A 478 9.05 -6.73 1.10
CA PRO A 478 9.86 -5.82 1.89
C PRO A 478 10.04 -6.30 3.33
N ASN A 479 11.23 -6.08 3.90
CA ASN A 479 11.55 -6.44 5.27
C ASN A 479 10.85 -5.48 6.25
N ILE A 480 9.53 -5.61 6.35
CA ILE A 480 8.66 -4.79 7.18
C ILE A 480 7.86 -5.72 8.08
N GLN A 481 8.01 -5.55 9.39
CA GLN A 481 7.23 -6.28 10.37
C GLN A 481 5.94 -5.51 10.65
N THR A 482 4.81 -6.08 10.23
CA THR A 482 3.48 -5.52 10.52
C THR A 482 2.46 -6.64 10.71
N ASN A 483 1.54 -6.45 11.64
CA ASN A 483 0.33 -7.26 11.80
C ASN A 483 -0.92 -6.56 11.25
N ARG A 484 -0.75 -5.35 10.69
CA ARG A 484 -1.86 -4.55 10.15
C ARG A 484 -2.21 -5.04 8.76
N THR A 485 -3.49 -5.23 8.53
CA THR A 485 -4.05 -5.53 7.22
C THR A 485 -4.68 -4.29 6.60
N VAL A 486 -4.86 -4.32 5.29
CA VAL A 486 -5.57 -3.30 4.52
C VAL A 486 -6.86 -3.90 3.96
N ALA A 487 -7.88 -3.06 3.75
CA ALA A 487 -9.13 -3.46 3.12
C ALA A 487 -8.94 -3.82 1.65
N SER A 488 -9.75 -4.76 1.16
CA SER A 488 -9.76 -5.13 -0.26
C SER A 488 -10.15 -3.93 -1.15
N MET A 489 -9.43 -3.73 -2.24
CA MET A 489 -9.76 -2.73 -3.27
C MET A 489 -10.90 -3.18 -4.20
N ILE A 490 -11.36 -4.43 -4.07
CA ILE A 490 -12.45 -5.03 -4.85
C ILE A 490 -13.54 -5.60 -3.93
N GLY A 491 -14.63 -6.08 -4.52
CA GLY A 491 -15.77 -6.66 -3.81
C GLY A 491 -16.99 -5.74 -3.82
N PRO A 492 -17.98 -6.04 -2.96
CA PRO A 492 -19.25 -5.34 -2.97
C PRO A 492 -19.22 -3.94 -2.36
N ASP A 493 -20.17 -3.14 -2.81
CA ASP A 493 -20.66 -1.92 -2.16
C ASP A 493 -22.19 -1.86 -2.25
N THR A 494 -22.85 -1.79 -1.10
CA THR A 494 -24.32 -1.65 -1.01
C THR A 494 -24.77 -0.21 -0.76
N PHE A 495 -23.83 0.74 -0.65
CA PHE A 495 -24.12 2.17 -0.44
C PHE A 495 -25.03 2.43 0.77
N THR A 496 -24.86 1.65 1.83
CA THR A 496 -25.61 1.77 3.10
C THR A 496 -24.98 2.78 4.05
N ALA A 497 -23.73 3.17 3.82
CA ALA A 497 -23.12 4.31 4.50
C ALA A 497 -23.77 5.62 4.02
N GLY A 498 -23.79 6.64 4.90
CA GLY A 498 -24.32 7.97 4.59
C GLY A 498 -23.43 8.81 3.64
N SER A 499 -22.29 8.26 3.22
CA SER A 499 -21.38 8.84 2.25
C SER A 499 -20.75 7.75 1.38
N LEU A 500 -20.23 8.14 0.22
CA LEU A 500 -19.46 7.25 -0.66
C LEU A 500 -18.08 6.98 -0.07
N GLY A 501 -17.62 5.73 -0.14
CA GLY A 501 -16.24 5.38 0.23
C GLY A 501 -15.20 5.89 -0.75
N HIS A 502 -13.93 5.88 -0.34
CA HIS A 502 -12.79 6.47 -1.09
C HIS A 502 -12.44 5.81 -2.43
N ARG A 503 -13.09 4.71 -2.80
CA ARG A 503 -12.92 4.08 -4.13
C ARG A 503 -13.74 4.71 -5.25
N TRP A 504 -14.65 5.61 -4.89
CA TRP A 504 -15.61 6.23 -5.79
C TRP A 504 -15.21 7.65 -6.17
N GLU A 505 -15.24 7.93 -7.48
CA GLU A 505 -14.99 9.26 -8.01
C GLU A 505 -16.00 9.58 -9.12
N TRP A 506 -16.62 10.74 -9.06
CA TRP A 506 -17.47 11.30 -10.10
C TRP A 506 -16.66 11.75 -11.31
N ASN A 507 -17.19 11.57 -12.51
CA ASN A 507 -16.72 12.27 -13.69
C ASN A 507 -17.13 13.75 -13.57
N HIS A 508 -16.17 14.64 -13.34
CA HIS A 508 -16.39 16.04 -12.92
C HIS A 508 -17.04 16.13 -11.52
N ASN A 509 -17.19 17.35 -10.99
CA ASN A 509 -17.88 17.55 -9.73
C ASN A 509 -19.37 17.17 -9.83
N PRO A 510 -19.93 16.47 -8.83
CA PRO A 510 -21.34 16.14 -8.82
C PRO A 510 -22.22 17.35 -8.51
N ASP A 511 -23.48 17.26 -8.92
CA ASP A 511 -24.60 17.97 -8.32
C ASP A 511 -25.04 17.22 -7.06
N THR A 512 -24.67 17.75 -5.90
CA THR A 512 -24.96 17.14 -4.59
C THR A 512 -26.44 17.18 -4.22
N SER A 513 -27.26 17.96 -4.91
CA SER A 513 -28.72 17.95 -4.71
C SER A 513 -29.42 16.79 -5.44
N ARG A 514 -28.69 16.06 -6.29
CA ARG A 514 -29.24 15.05 -7.21
C ARG A 514 -28.75 13.63 -6.95
N PHE A 515 -28.07 13.39 -5.82
CA PHE A 515 -27.77 12.03 -5.37
C PHE A 515 -27.87 11.90 -3.86
N SER A 516 -28.07 10.67 -3.39
CA SER A 516 -27.96 10.33 -1.97
C SER A 516 -27.46 8.90 -1.77
N THR A 517 -26.95 8.61 -0.58
CA THR A 517 -26.53 7.28 -0.11
C THR A 517 -27.20 6.98 1.24
N GLY A 518 -27.05 5.76 1.76
CA GLY A 518 -27.63 5.32 3.03
C GLY A 518 -28.65 4.18 2.87
N ASN A 519 -29.29 4.09 1.72
CA ASN A 519 -30.27 3.04 1.37
C ASN A 519 -30.08 2.60 -0.09
N GLY A 520 -28.83 2.38 -0.50
CA GLY A 520 -28.45 2.34 -1.91
C GLY A 520 -28.02 3.72 -2.41
N LEU A 521 -27.40 3.76 -3.58
CA LEU A 521 -27.04 4.99 -4.28
C LEU A 521 -28.23 5.44 -5.13
N ARG A 522 -28.95 6.47 -4.67
CA ARG A 522 -30.02 7.08 -5.45
C ARG A 522 -29.45 8.16 -6.37
N LEU A 523 -29.74 8.07 -7.65
CA LEU A 523 -29.36 9.04 -8.68
C LEU A 523 -30.60 9.64 -9.31
N GLN A 524 -30.84 10.93 -9.08
CA GLN A 524 -31.83 11.70 -9.84
C GLN A 524 -31.17 12.24 -11.10
N THR A 525 -31.94 12.40 -12.18
CA THR A 525 -31.44 13.05 -13.39
C THR A 525 -30.94 14.45 -13.04
N ALA A 526 -29.66 14.72 -13.30
CA ALA A 526 -29.01 16.01 -13.01
C ALA A 526 -28.79 16.86 -14.27
N THR A 527 -29.01 16.30 -15.46
CA THR A 527 -28.76 16.96 -16.74
C THR A 527 -29.75 16.50 -17.79
N VAL A 528 -30.25 17.44 -18.59
CA VAL A 528 -30.98 17.16 -19.83
C VAL A 528 -29.99 17.18 -20.99
N THR A 529 -29.69 16.03 -21.59
CA THR A 529 -28.67 15.85 -22.62
C THR A 529 -28.89 14.55 -23.39
N ASN A 530 -28.41 14.49 -24.64
CA ASN A 530 -28.26 13.22 -25.39
C ASN A 530 -26.84 12.67 -25.33
N ASP A 531 -25.93 13.39 -24.68
CA ASP A 531 -24.51 13.10 -24.60
C ASP A 531 -24.12 12.71 -23.17
N LEU A 532 -23.74 11.43 -22.99
CA LEU A 532 -23.25 10.92 -21.70
C LEU A 532 -22.03 11.69 -21.20
N TYR A 533 -21.18 12.22 -22.09
CA TYR A 533 -20.03 13.01 -21.69
C TYR A 533 -20.40 14.37 -21.09
N ASN A 534 -21.64 14.82 -21.26
CA ASN A 534 -22.18 16.01 -20.61
C ASN A 534 -23.10 15.67 -19.44
N ALA A 535 -23.32 14.41 -19.10
CA ALA A 535 -24.18 14.00 -18.00
C ALA A 535 -23.46 14.13 -16.65
N ARG A 536 -23.89 15.08 -15.82
CA ARG A 536 -23.46 15.19 -14.42
C ARG A 536 -23.87 13.94 -13.65
N ASN A 537 -23.19 13.71 -12.52
CA ASN A 537 -23.45 12.57 -11.62
C ASN A 537 -23.24 11.19 -12.26
N THR A 538 -22.27 11.09 -13.18
CA THR A 538 -21.72 9.78 -13.56
C THR A 538 -20.68 9.37 -12.52
N LEU A 539 -21.01 8.39 -11.68
CA LEU A 539 -20.13 7.86 -10.62
C LEU A 539 -19.23 6.78 -11.20
N THR A 540 -17.93 6.82 -10.93
CA THR A 540 -16.96 5.90 -11.55
C THR A 540 -16.14 5.11 -10.55
N HIS A 541 -15.69 3.94 -11.00
CA HIS A 541 -14.77 3.06 -10.30
C HIS A 541 -13.66 2.62 -11.26
N ARG A 542 -12.41 2.56 -10.78
CA ARG A 542 -11.27 2.02 -11.55
C ARG A 542 -11.49 0.53 -11.86
N ILE A 543 -10.96 0.05 -12.97
CA ILE A 543 -11.02 -1.38 -13.32
C ILE A 543 -9.87 -2.11 -12.64
N GLN A 544 -10.17 -3.24 -12.00
CA GLN A 544 -9.15 -4.16 -11.52
C GLN A 544 -8.59 -4.98 -12.70
N GLY A 545 -7.28 -4.91 -12.94
CA GLY A 545 -6.61 -5.73 -13.93
C GLY A 545 -6.24 -7.13 -13.40
N PRO A 546 -5.84 -8.06 -14.29
CA PRO A 546 -5.80 -7.90 -15.76
C PRO A 546 -7.19 -7.94 -16.43
N SER A 547 -8.18 -8.53 -15.75
CA SER A 547 -9.58 -8.54 -16.17
C SER A 547 -10.48 -8.56 -14.94
N SER A 548 -11.60 -7.86 -15.02
CA SER A 548 -12.61 -7.86 -13.96
C SER A 548 -14.01 -7.63 -14.50
N THR A 549 -14.98 -7.92 -13.65
CA THR A 549 -16.41 -7.80 -13.92
C THR A 549 -17.04 -6.87 -12.90
N ALA A 550 -17.69 -5.82 -13.38
CA ALA A 550 -18.58 -4.99 -12.60
C ALA A 550 -20.03 -5.43 -12.82
N THR A 551 -20.80 -5.59 -11.74
CA THR A 551 -22.25 -5.81 -11.79
C THR A 551 -22.94 -4.79 -10.89
N ILE A 552 -24.01 -4.16 -11.39
CA ILE A 552 -24.90 -3.34 -10.56
C ILE A 552 -26.29 -3.97 -10.46
N GLU A 553 -26.90 -3.90 -9.29
CA GLU A 553 -28.35 -4.10 -9.11
C GLU A 553 -29.04 -2.72 -9.17
N LEU A 554 -29.84 -2.51 -10.21
CA LEU A 554 -30.49 -1.24 -10.52
C LEU A 554 -32.01 -1.34 -10.34
N ASP A 555 -32.56 -0.53 -9.43
CA ASP A 555 -33.98 -0.23 -9.35
C ASP A 555 -34.30 0.95 -10.26
N TYR A 556 -35.13 0.70 -11.28
CA TYR A 556 -35.48 1.65 -12.33
C TYR A 556 -36.97 2.02 -12.31
N ALA A 557 -37.70 1.69 -11.25
CA ALA A 557 -39.15 1.92 -11.16
C ALA A 557 -39.56 3.39 -11.30
N GLN A 558 -38.64 4.33 -11.03
CA GLN A 558 -38.89 5.77 -11.06
C GLN A 558 -38.26 6.49 -12.27
N LEU A 559 -37.91 5.75 -13.33
CA LEU A 559 -37.52 6.38 -14.60
C LEU A 559 -38.69 7.15 -15.22
N ALA A 560 -38.40 8.36 -15.71
CA ALA A 560 -39.30 9.17 -16.51
C ALA A 560 -39.06 8.96 -18.02
N ASN A 561 -39.97 9.46 -18.86
CA ASN A 561 -39.75 9.44 -20.31
C ASN A 561 -38.53 10.29 -20.68
N GLY A 562 -37.67 9.74 -21.54
CA GLY A 562 -36.40 10.34 -21.92
C GLY A 562 -35.22 9.91 -21.06
N ASP A 563 -35.43 9.22 -19.94
CA ASP A 563 -34.32 8.86 -19.06
C ASP A 563 -33.45 7.74 -19.64
N ARG A 564 -32.17 7.80 -19.31
CA ARG A 564 -31.11 6.82 -19.62
C ARG A 564 -30.31 6.57 -18.35
N ALA A 565 -30.26 5.33 -17.89
CA ALA A 565 -29.50 4.96 -16.70
C ALA A 565 -28.82 3.60 -16.89
N GLY A 566 -27.62 3.41 -16.36
CA GLY A 566 -26.93 2.14 -16.51
C GLY A 566 -25.48 2.11 -16.07
N LEU A 567 -24.75 1.15 -16.65
CA LEU A 567 -23.34 0.87 -16.40
C LEU A 567 -22.55 1.04 -17.71
N ALA A 568 -21.66 2.01 -17.71
CA ALA A 568 -20.80 2.38 -18.82
C ALA A 568 -19.41 1.77 -18.68
N MET A 569 -18.84 1.43 -19.82
CA MET A 569 -17.40 1.39 -20.03
C MET A 569 -16.98 2.79 -20.49
N LEU A 570 -16.58 3.65 -19.53
CA LEU A 570 -16.35 5.08 -19.73
C LEU A 570 -14.87 5.38 -20.04
N ARG A 571 -14.64 6.09 -21.15
CA ARG A 571 -13.40 6.78 -21.56
C ARG A 571 -13.69 7.77 -22.71
N ASP A 572 -12.70 8.21 -23.46
CA ASP A 572 -12.87 9.01 -24.69
C ASP A 572 -13.62 8.28 -25.81
N GLN A 573 -13.54 6.94 -25.83
CA GLN A 573 -14.41 6.07 -26.60
C GLN A 573 -15.16 5.16 -25.65
N SER A 574 -16.48 5.26 -25.62
CA SER A 574 -17.32 4.60 -24.60
C SER A 574 -18.42 3.74 -25.21
N ALA A 575 -18.88 2.79 -24.40
CA ALA A 575 -20.09 2.02 -24.62
C ALA A 575 -20.77 1.78 -23.27
N TRP A 576 -22.07 1.49 -23.26
CA TRP A 576 -22.79 1.24 -22.02
C TRP A 576 -23.93 0.25 -22.21
N VAL A 577 -24.29 -0.42 -21.11
CA VAL A 577 -25.50 -1.23 -20.99
C VAL A 577 -26.40 -0.62 -19.93
N GLY A 578 -27.69 -0.49 -20.23
CA GLY A 578 -28.56 0.30 -19.38
C GLY A 578 -30.03 0.19 -19.75
N VAL A 579 -30.85 0.85 -18.94
CA VAL A 579 -32.28 0.97 -19.14
C VAL A 579 -32.57 2.34 -19.74
N ARG A 580 -33.41 2.36 -20.77
CA ARG A 580 -33.99 3.58 -21.33
C ARG A 580 -35.50 3.52 -21.24
N ARG A 581 -36.13 4.67 -20.99
CA ARG A 581 -37.59 4.81 -21.03
C ARG A 581 -37.97 5.86 -22.05
N ASP A 582 -38.80 5.50 -23.02
CA ASP A 582 -39.31 6.39 -24.05
C ASP A 582 -40.79 6.11 -24.27
N ASN A 583 -41.60 7.18 -24.33
CA ASN A 583 -43.03 7.10 -24.65
C ASN A 583 -43.77 6.01 -23.85
N GLY A 584 -43.48 5.92 -22.54
CA GLY A 584 -44.08 4.95 -21.63
C GLY A 584 -43.48 3.54 -21.66
N THR A 585 -42.58 3.24 -22.59
CA THR A 585 -41.96 1.92 -22.77
C THR A 585 -40.55 1.91 -22.17
N THR A 586 -40.25 0.88 -21.37
CA THR A 586 -38.93 0.67 -20.77
C THR A 586 -38.23 -0.55 -21.40
N ARG A 587 -36.98 -0.38 -21.83
CA ARG A 587 -36.16 -1.42 -22.47
C ARG A 587 -34.75 -1.42 -21.88
N VAL A 588 -34.12 -2.59 -21.82
CA VAL A 588 -32.66 -2.68 -21.65
C VAL A 588 -32.01 -2.56 -23.02
N VAL A 589 -30.91 -1.81 -23.11
CA VAL A 589 -30.16 -1.59 -24.35
C VAL A 589 -28.66 -1.65 -24.10
N MET A 590 -27.91 -1.99 -25.13
CA MET A 590 -26.48 -1.76 -25.24
C MET A 590 -26.24 -0.70 -26.31
N THR A 591 -25.50 0.35 -25.96
CA THR A 591 -25.17 1.48 -26.83
C THR A 591 -23.66 1.58 -26.96
N SER A 592 -23.16 1.78 -28.17
CA SER A 592 -21.75 2.06 -28.45
C SER A 592 -21.61 3.19 -29.47
N GLY A 593 -20.37 3.62 -29.75
CA GLY A 593 -20.09 4.74 -30.65
C GLY A 593 -20.16 6.10 -29.97
N LEU A 594 -19.97 6.14 -28.65
CA LEU A 594 -19.74 7.38 -27.94
C LEU A 594 -18.26 7.74 -28.12
N THR A 595 -17.95 8.90 -28.70
CA THR A 595 -16.57 9.26 -29.05
C THR A 595 -16.27 10.72 -28.79
N MET A 596 -15.02 11.00 -28.41
CA MET A 596 -14.42 12.34 -28.43
C MET A 596 -13.35 12.44 -29.51
N ASN A 597 -13.08 13.67 -29.98
CA ASN A 597 -11.90 13.98 -30.78
C ASN A 597 -10.68 14.34 -29.91
N SER A 598 -9.57 14.72 -30.55
CA SER A 598 -8.33 15.12 -29.89
C SER A 598 -8.41 16.40 -29.05
N SER A 599 -9.45 17.22 -29.24
CA SER A 599 -9.76 18.38 -28.39
C SER A 599 -10.74 18.04 -27.26
N TRP A 600 -11.02 16.76 -27.05
CA TRP A 600 -11.98 16.23 -26.07
C TRP A 600 -13.42 16.74 -26.28
N ALA A 601 -13.74 17.14 -27.51
CA ALA A 601 -15.09 17.46 -27.90
C ALA A 601 -15.81 16.20 -28.37
N THR A 602 -17.06 16.03 -27.94
CA THR A 602 -17.93 14.93 -28.38
C THR A 602 -18.11 14.95 -29.89
N THR A 603 -17.84 13.83 -30.54
CA THR A 603 -18.09 13.59 -31.97
C THR A 603 -19.16 12.53 -32.21
N GLY A 604 -19.45 11.70 -31.21
CA GLY A 604 -20.49 10.69 -31.25
C GLY A 604 -21.18 10.57 -29.90
N THR A 605 -22.51 10.59 -29.90
CA THR A 605 -23.34 10.39 -28.69
C THR A 605 -23.83 8.95 -28.53
N GLY A 606 -23.34 8.05 -29.39
CA GLY A 606 -23.69 6.63 -29.37
C GLY A 606 -24.98 6.29 -30.10
N ALA A 607 -25.10 5.02 -30.48
CA ALA A 607 -26.27 4.41 -31.10
C ALA A 607 -26.58 3.05 -30.46
N GLU A 608 -27.88 2.72 -30.35
CA GLU A 608 -28.35 1.43 -29.86
C GLU A 608 -27.84 0.32 -30.80
N GLN A 609 -27.12 -0.66 -30.24
CA GLN A 609 -26.61 -1.82 -30.97
C GLN A 609 -27.48 -3.05 -30.75
N ALA A 610 -28.12 -3.14 -29.58
CA ALA A 610 -29.05 -4.21 -29.23
C ALA A 610 -29.97 -3.73 -28.11
N GLY A 611 -31.15 -4.36 -28.00
CA GLY A 611 -32.05 -4.11 -26.89
C GLY A 611 -33.11 -5.20 -26.71
N ALA A 612 -33.66 -5.28 -25.51
CA ALA A 612 -34.72 -6.22 -25.16
C ALA A 612 -35.79 -5.54 -24.29
N ASN A 613 -37.02 -6.06 -24.36
CA ASN A 613 -38.09 -5.63 -23.48
C ASN A 613 -37.86 -6.21 -22.08
N ILE A 614 -38.09 -5.40 -21.05
CA ILE A 614 -37.95 -5.79 -19.65
C ILE A 614 -39.16 -5.30 -18.84
N SER A 615 -39.41 -5.93 -17.70
CA SER A 615 -40.47 -5.55 -16.76
C SER A 615 -40.03 -5.84 -15.32
N GLY A 616 -40.79 -5.40 -14.31
CA GLY A 616 -40.53 -5.71 -12.90
C GLY A 616 -39.75 -4.65 -12.12
N GLY A 617 -39.25 -3.59 -12.76
CA GLY A 617 -38.66 -2.42 -12.08
C GLY A 617 -37.26 -2.62 -11.49
N ARG A 618 -36.68 -3.83 -11.60
CA ARG A 618 -35.33 -4.16 -11.15
C ARG A 618 -34.57 -4.95 -12.21
N ILE A 619 -33.27 -4.72 -12.32
CA ILE A 619 -32.39 -5.37 -13.29
C ILE A 619 -30.95 -5.42 -12.76
N TRP A 620 -30.20 -6.44 -13.15
CA TRP A 620 -28.77 -6.49 -12.96
C TRP A 620 -28.08 -6.18 -14.28
N LEU A 621 -27.13 -5.25 -14.26
CA LEU A 621 -26.36 -4.84 -15.43
C LEU A 621 -24.90 -5.19 -15.19
N ARG A 622 -24.26 -5.84 -16.15
CA ARG A 622 -22.90 -6.36 -16.00
C ARG A 622 -22.02 -6.01 -17.18
N VAL A 623 -20.80 -5.57 -16.86
CA VAL A 623 -19.71 -5.36 -17.81
C VAL A 623 -18.50 -6.18 -17.37
N ASN A 624 -18.04 -7.07 -18.23
CA ASN A 624 -16.75 -7.75 -18.09
C ASN A 624 -15.73 -7.08 -19.01
N ALA A 625 -14.55 -6.73 -18.49
CA ALA A 625 -13.51 -6.05 -19.26
C ALA A 625 -12.17 -6.80 -19.15
N ASP A 626 -11.50 -7.00 -20.28
CA ASP A 626 -10.09 -7.36 -20.35
C ASP A 626 -9.28 -6.08 -20.55
N ILE A 627 -8.41 -5.75 -19.59
CA ILE A 627 -7.57 -4.55 -19.65
C ILE A 627 -6.07 -4.88 -19.65
N ARG A 628 -5.71 -6.11 -20.03
CA ARG A 628 -4.30 -6.45 -20.30
C ARG A 628 -3.73 -5.48 -21.33
N PRO A 629 -2.47 -5.05 -21.21
CA PRO A 629 -1.93 -4.11 -22.17
C PRO A 629 -1.99 -4.58 -23.62
N GLY A 630 -2.22 -3.64 -24.54
CA GLY A 630 -2.21 -3.88 -25.99
C GLY A 630 -3.56 -3.67 -26.69
N SER A 631 -3.56 -3.90 -28.00
CA SER A 631 -4.73 -3.73 -28.87
C SER A 631 -5.68 -4.93 -28.83
N GLY A 632 -6.91 -4.75 -29.33
CA GLY A 632 -7.89 -5.83 -29.48
C GLY A 632 -8.54 -6.30 -28.16
N ARG A 633 -8.29 -5.60 -27.05
CA ARG A 633 -8.92 -5.83 -25.75
C ARG A 633 -10.39 -5.43 -25.78
N GLN A 634 -11.24 -6.13 -25.06
CA GLN A 634 -12.69 -5.97 -25.19
C GLN A 634 -13.41 -5.87 -23.86
N ALA A 635 -14.52 -5.13 -23.86
CA ALA A 635 -15.58 -5.19 -22.88
C ALA A 635 -16.81 -5.93 -23.44
N ARG A 636 -17.46 -6.72 -22.59
CA ARG A 636 -18.69 -7.47 -22.89
C ARG A 636 -19.80 -7.07 -21.95
N PHE A 637 -21.00 -6.93 -22.50
CA PHE A 637 -22.16 -6.41 -21.79
C PHE A 637 -23.22 -7.49 -21.66
N SER A 638 -23.83 -7.57 -20.48
CA SER A 638 -24.91 -8.51 -20.22
C SER A 638 -25.88 -7.92 -19.19
N TYR A 639 -27.08 -8.48 -19.13
CA TYR A 639 -28.08 -8.14 -18.13
C TYR A 639 -28.74 -9.38 -17.56
N SER A 640 -29.38 -9.24 -16.40
CA SER A 640 -30.21 -10.29 -15.79
C SER A 640 -31.45 -9.66 -15.14
N THR A 641 -32.59 -10.36 -15.20
CA THR A 641 -33.83 -9.96 -14.51
C THR A 641 -34.08 -10.72 -13.21
N ASP A 642 -33.26 -11.74 -12.92
CA ASP A 642 -33.35 -12.57 -11.70
C ASP A 642 -32.09 -12.51 -10.83
N GLY A 643 -31.03 -11.83 -11.30
CA GLY A 643 -29.76 -11.68 -10.60
C GLY A 643 -28.79 -12.86 -10.75
N SER A 644 -29.20 -13.93 -11.43
CA SER A 644 -28.43 -15.18 -11.56
C SER A 644 -28.15 -15.55 -13.02
N ASN A 645 -29.13 -15.45 -13.90
CA ASN A 645 -29.03 -15.80 -15.32
C ASN A 645 -28.73 -14.56 -16.14
N PHE A 646 -27.49 -14.43 -16.63
CA PHE A 646 -27.05 -13.28 -17.42
C PHE A 646 -27.14 -13.56 -18.92
N ILE A 647 -27.80 -12.65 -19.64
CA ILE A 647 -27.98 -12.67 -21.09
C ILE A 647 -27.05 -11.62 -21.69
N SER A 648 -26.18 -12.05 -22.61
CA SER A 648 -25.33 -11.14 -23.39
C SER A 648 -26.18 -10.18 -24.22
N LEU A 649 -25.80 -8.90 -24.27
CA LEU A 649 -26.53 -7.88 -25.01
C LEU A 649 -25.59 -7.04 -25.87
N GLY A 650 -25.77 -7.13 -27.19
CA GLY A 650 -24.98 -6.40 -28.17
C GLY A 650 -23.60 -7.01 -28.45
N PRO A 651 -22.84 -6.40 -29.38
CA PRO A 651 -21.51 -6.86 -29.74
C PRO A 651 -20.48 -6.55 -28.63
N ALA A 652 -19.31 -7.16 -28.75
CA ALA A 652 -18.13 -6.76 -28.00
C ALA A 652 -17.76 -5.29 -28.29
N PHE A 653 -17.37 -4.55 -27.27
CA PHE A 653 -16.78 -3.23 -27.45
C PHE A 653 -15.25 -3.32 -27.35
N THR A 654 -14.55 -2.94 -28.42
CA THR A 654 -13.08 -2.91 -28.42
C THR A 654 -12.59 -1.67 -27.67
N LEU A 655 -11.77 -1.87 -26.64
CA LEU A 655 -11.16 -0.82 -25.85
C LEU A 655 -9.98 -0.22 -26.62
N ASN A 656 -9.98 1.10 -26.81
CA ASN A 656 -8.84 1.78 -27.42
C ASN A 656 -7.66 1.83 -26.42
N ASN A 657 -6.42 1.72 -26.90
CA ASN A 657 -5.22 1.73 -26.06
C ASN A 657 -4.39 3.02 -26.23
N ALA A 658 -4.99 4.09 -26.74
CA ALA A 658 -4.34 5.38 -26.92
C ALA A 658 -4.07 6.03 -25.56
N TRP A 659 -2.90 6.67 -25.39
CA TRP A 659 -2.48 7.24 -24.10
C TRP A 659 -2.98 8.67 -23.87
N GLN A 660 -3.41 9.38 -24.91
CA GLN A 660 -3.65 10.83 -24.91
C GLN A 660 -4.76 11.28 -23.95
N PHE A 661 -5.70 10.40 -23.62
CA PHE A 661 -6.71 10.67 -22.59
C PHE A 661 -6.16 10.56 -21.16
N PHE A 662 -4.93 10.04 -21.02
CA PHE A 662 -4.17 9.68 -19.81
C PHE A 662 -4.82 8.66 -18.89
N MET A 663 -6.10 8.84 -18.58
CA MET A 663 -6.84 7.96 -17.70
C MET A 663 -7.16 6.64 -18.39
N GLY A 664 -7.08 5.57 -17.62
CA GLY A 664 -7.55 4.26 -18.00
C GLY A 664 -9.07 4.23 -18.16
N TYR A 665 -9.55 3.15 -18.75
CA TYR A 665 -10.97 2.82 -18.81
C TYR A 665 -11.55 2.68 -17.38
N ARG A 666 -12.78 3.17 -17.14
CA ARG A 666 -13.49 3.04 -15.86
C ARG A 666 -14.92 2.51 -16.00
N PHE A 667 -15.38 1.75 -15.01
CA PHE A 667 -16.80 1.46 -14.88
C PHE A 667 -17.53 2.73 -14.43
N GLY A 668 -18.60 3.12 -15.13
CA GLY A 668 -19.36 4.35 -14.86
C GLY A 668 -20.85 4.08 -14.64
N ILE A 669 -21.36 4.36 -13.44
CA ILE A 669 -22.79 4.33 -13.11
C ILE A 669 -23.37 5.70 -13.43
N PHE A 670 -24.43 5.78 -14.23
CA PHE A 670 -25.00 7.06 -14.67
C PHE A 670 -26.53 7.08 -14.63
N ASN A 671 -27.09 8.29 -14.58
CA ASN A 671 -28.49 8.58 -14.88
C ASN A 671 -28.63 10.01 -15.45
N TYR A 672 -29.23 10.15 -16.63
CA TYR A 672 -29.54 11.45 -17.25
C TYR A 672 -30.84 11.41 -18.03
N ALA A 673 -31.41 12.58 -18.32
CA ALA A 673 -32.63 12.73 -19.10
C ALA A 673 -32.34 13.26 -20.50
N THR A 674 -33.09 12.84 -21.51
CA THR A 674 -33.05 13.46 -22.86
C THR A 674 -34.19 14.46 -23.08
N GLN A 675 -35.22 14.44 -22.23
CA GLN A 675 -36.42 15.29 -22.36
C GLN A 675 -36.52 16.32 -21.23
N ALA A 676 -36.71 15.86 -20.00
CA ALA A 676 -36.87 16.73 -18.83
C ALA A 676 -36.35 16.04 -17.57
N LEU A 677 -35.90 16.83 -16.59
CA LEU A 677 -35.54 16.29 -15.28
C LEU A 677 -36.77 15.77 -14.54
N GLY A 678 -36.58 14.79 -13.67
CA GLY A 678 -37.62 14.36 -12.72
C GLY A 678 -37.56 12.88 -12.35
N GLY A 679 -37.01 12.05 -13.22
CA GLY A 679 -36.84 10.64 -12.92
C GLY A 679 -35.60 10.32 -12.08
N ALA A 680 -35.58 9.10 -11.57
CA ALA A 680 -34.53 8.61 -10.68
C ALA A 680 -34.35 7.10 -10.78
N VAL A 681 -33.16 6.65 -10.41
CA VAL A 681 -32.84 5.24 -10.19
C VAL A 681 -32.18 5.05 -8.83
N THR A 682 -32.20 3.81 -8.31
CA THR A 682 -31.44 3.45 -7.12
C THR A 682 -30.55 2.25 -7.43
N VAL A 683 -29.24 2.42 -7.32
CA VAL A 683 -28.28 1.32 -7.36
C VAL A 683 -28.20 0.72 -5.96
N ARG A 684 -28.72 -0.50 -5.82
CA ARG A 684 -28.78 -1.19 -4.51
C ARG A 684 -27.47 -1.87 -4.16
N ARG A 685 -26.69 -2.22 -5.19
CA ARG A 685 -25.42 -2.93 -5.05
C ARG A 685 -24.55 -2.71 -6.27
N PHE A 686 -23.25 -2.59 -6.03
CA PHE A 686 -22.18 -2.73 -7.02
C PHE A 686 -21.24 -3.86 -6.57
N ASP A 687 -20.87 -4.76 -7.47
CA ASP A 687 -19.87 -5.80 -7.24
C ASP A 687 -18.75 -5.68 -8.25
N LEU A 688 -17.51 -5.56 -7.76
CA LEU A 688 -16.30 -5.73 -8.57
C LEU A 688 -15.63 -7.05 -8.25
N THR A 689 -15.51 -7.93 -9.25
CA THR A 689 -14.94 -9.27 -9.09
C THR A 689 -13.88 -9.54 -10.15
N THR A 690 -12.89 -10.36 -9.82
CA THR A 690 -11.93 -10.92 -10.77
C THR A 690 -12.30 -12.37 -11.11
N PRO A 691 -11.95 -12.87 -12.30
CA PRO A 691 -12.16 -14.28 -12.67
C PRO A 691 -11.56 -15.29 -11.70
#